data_AF-A0ABD0SMI1-F1
#
_entry.id   AF-A0ABD0SMI1-F1
#
_cell.length_a   1.000
_cell.length_b   1.000
_cell.length_c   1.000
_cell.angle_alpha   90.00
_cell.angle_beta   90.00
_cell.angle_gamma   90.00
#
_symmetry.space_group_name_H-M   'P 1'
#
loop_
_entity.id
_entity.type
_entity.pdbx_description
1 polymer ?
#
loop_
_entity_poly.entity_id
_entity_poly.type
_entity_poly.pdbx_seq_one_letter_code
_entity_poly.pdbx_strand_id
1 'polypeptide(L)'
;MQHKWAKQVRAFINIEACGAGGREVLFQAGPHDPWIMEVYAGAVPHPFASSLAQELFESGLIPADTDFRIFRDFGLLSGVDLAWSSNGYVYHTKLDTADRVPLATLQRTGDNVLALAHGLLASESLESEVDRMSRQPVFFDVLGMFVVSARPPLALAAAAATLALLLLKIHMNARAARTQLYIRRRDWWALVWRWCVRLALAQAGGAACAAGVALALHAAGARLPYFSRGWLLAPLYALPALAVSALAAHSSAQGPVWQRGWWGARAAHDAYCACWGALLLLCTLLRLRSGFVPLLWALLPALADLAAAAFSVADRWRALWWWGGALLPVLQTWYLALGSLAMFVPIMGRVGVPPVPPDVLMATVVASLVLAACSWILPLVAAARGVKKVAIGMWVVCGVFCVLAACTWLGAPYSGERPQRFMLFHVRRTLHEGTGSTTDYHYWIPELDPNTPHAVDNYVPAMRAARPTEPADCARWVYCGAAYYLPVLGFVPRGHSLPAPAGPAAHAGTDVSVARRRLGDTLHEIQLNITGPSHVVVIASPVAGGKIVWSDFLSEPLEAAPWGARRTYFIALHAAREPTRVWTLALHVQLPESEEVSDSEPILQLSVAGHDMSGPRAPEHERLLRSFPDTAAPTGWPVHLHLLQV
;
A
#
# COMPACT_ATOMS: atom_id res chain seq x y z
N MET A 1 -3.25 -24.00 10.67
CA MET A 1 -4.71 -24.21 10.77
C MET A 1 -4.99 -25.48 11.57
N GLN A 2 -5.76 -25.41 12.67
CA GLN A 2 -6.00 -26.56 13.58
C GLN A 2 -7.44 -27.12 13.52
N HIS A 3 -8.34 -26.48 12.77
CA HIS A 3 -9.74 -26.92 12.67
C HIS A 3 -9.85 -28.29 11.98
N LYS A 4 -10.71 -29.18 12.49
CA LYS A 4 -10.88 -30.56 11.98
C LYS A 4 -11.23 -30.66 10.49
N TRP A 5 -11.89 -29.63 9.94
CA TRP A 5 -12.27 -29.57 8.52
C TRP A 5 -11.24 -28.89 7.62
N ALA A 6 -10.15 -28.36 8.16
CA ALA A 6 -9.16 -27.62 7.35
C ALA A 6 -8.59 -28.47 6.20
N LYS A 7 -8.45 -29.80 6.42
CA LYS A 7 -7.96 -30.76 5.41
C LYS A 7 -8.95 -31.05 4.27
N GLN A 8 -10.21 -30.63 4.40
CA GLN A 8 -11.26 -30.84 3.39
C GLN A 8 -11.43 -29.64 2.45
N VAL A 9 -10.79 -28.51 2.77
CA VAL A 9 -10.86 -27.31 1.93
C VAL A 9 -9.96 -27.50 0.71
N ARG A 10 -10.48 -27.20 -0.49
CA ARG A 10 -9.77 -27.33 -1.78
C ARG A 10 -9.38 -26.00 -2.39
N ALA A 11 -10.25 -25.01 -2.28
CA ALA A 11 -10.00 -23.63 -2.69
C ALA A 11 -10.74 -22.67 -1.76
N PHE A 12 -10.41 -21.38 -1.83
CA PHE A 12 -11.09 -20.35 -1.04
C PHE A 12 -11.25 -19.04 -1.81
N ILE A 13 -12.25 -18.25 -1.40
CA ILE A 13 -12.48 -16.89 -1.87
C ILE A 13 -12.44 -16.01 -0.62
N ASN A 14 -11.42 -15.14 -0.53
CA ASN A 14 -11.37 -14.11 0.51
C ASN A 14 -12.09 -12.86 0.02
N ILE A 15 -12.95 -12.28 0.85
CA ILE A 15 -13.71 -11.06 0.56
C ILE A 15 -13.40 -10.06 1.65
N GLU A 16 -12.79 -8.94 1.27
CA GLU A 16 -12.28 -7.93 2.17
C GLU A 16 -12.75 -6.53 1.76
N ALA A 17 -12.52 -5.54 2.62
CA ALA A 17 -12.74 -4.14 2.28
C ALA A 17 -11.73 -3.23 2.95
N CYS A 18 -11.13 -2.33 2.18
CA CYS A 18 -10.35 -1.20 2.69
C CYS A 18 -11.02 0.16 2.42
N GLY A 19 -12.32 0.11 2.11
CA GLY A 19 -13.23 1.23 1.94
C GLY A 19 -14.69 0.78 1.76
N ALA A 20 -15.62 1.72 1.88
CA ALA A 20 -17.07 1.44 1.82
C ALA A 20 -17.62 1.51 0.39
N GLY A 21 -17.12 0.68 -0.53
CA GLY A 21 -17.77 0.47 -1.82
C GLY A 21 -16.83 0.36 -3.02
N GLY A 22 -17.42 0.53 -4.21
CA GLY A 22 -16.75 0.41 -5.49
C GLY A 22 -16.87 -0.99 -6.09
N ARG A 23 -15.93 -1.34 -6.97
CA ARG A 23 -15.76 -2.68 -7.51
C ARG A 23 -14.72 -3.39 -6.66
N GLU A 24 -14.94 -4.66 -6.32
CA GLU A 24 -13.92 -5.48 -5.67
C GLU A 24 -12.75 -5.72 -6.63
N VAL A 25 -11.56 -5.24 -6.26
CA VAL A 25 -10.34 -5.52 -7.00
C VAL A 25 -9.86 -6.91 -6.60
N LEU A 26 -9.55 -7.76 -7.58
CA LEU A 26 -8.71 -8.92 -7.35
C LEU A 26 -7.27 -8.44 -7.26
N PHE A 27 -6.74 -8.45 -6.03
CA PHE A 27 -5.39 -7.97 -5.73
C PHE A 27 -4.49 -9.08 -5.19
N GLN A 28 -4.99 -10.30 -4.98
CA GLN A 28 -4.13 -11.48 -4.81
C GLN A 28 -4.78 -12.69 -5.49
N ALA A 29 -3.96 -13.48 -6.17
CA ALA A 29 -4.30 -14.83 -6.60
C ALA A 29 -3.07 -15.71 -6.42
N GLY A 30 -3.28 -16.95 -5.99
CA GLY A 30 -2.18 -17.86 -5.77
C GLY A 30 -2.52 -19.02 -4.84
N PRO A 31 -1.50 -19.67 -4.24
CA PRO A 31 -0.10 -19.22 -4.24
C PRO A 31 0.59 -19.29 -5.60
N HIS A 32 0.28 -20.27 -6.48
CA HIS A 32 1.03 -20.47 -7.73
C HIS A 32 0.24 -21.04 -8.92
N ASP A 33 -1.06 -21.32 -8.76
CA ASP A 33 -1.80 -22.08 -9.77
C ASP A 33 -2.47 -21.20 -10.85
N PRO A 34 -2.15 -21.41 -12.13
CA PRO A 34 -2.79 -20.66 -13.22
C PRO A 34 -4.30 -20.91 -13.33
N TRP A 35 -4.78 -22.09 -12.91
CA TRP A 35 -6.18 -22.50 -13.09
C TRP A 35 -7.17 -21.58 -12.37
N ILE A 36 -6.80 -21.03 -11.19
CA ILE A 36 -7.65 -20.07 -10.46
C ILE A 36 -7.94 -18.84 -11.32
N MET A 37 -6.92 -18.33 -12.02
CA MET A 37 -7.10 -17.17 -12.89
C MET A 37 -7.78 -17.52 -14.22
N GLU A 38 -7.64 -18.75 -14.70
CA GLU A 38 -8.38 -19.26 -15.87
C GLU A 38 -9.89 -19.33 -15.54
N VAL A 39 -10.26 -19.85 -14.37
CA VAL A 39 -11.64 -19.85 -13.87
C VAL A 39 -12.16 -18.44 -13.64
N TYR A 40 -11.41 -17.58 -12.96
CA TYR A 40 -11.81 -16.19 -12.73
C TYR A 40 -12.09 -15.45 -14.04
N ALA A 41 -11.19 -15.59 -15.02
CA ALA A 41 -11.33 -14.94 -16.32
C ALA A 41 -12.53 -15.47 -17.13
N GLY A 42 -12.92 -16.73 -16.95
CA GLY A 42 -14.03 -17.36 -17.67
C GLY A 42 -15.39 -17.22 -16.99
N ALA A 43 -15.43 -17.07 -15.66
CA ALA A 43 -16.68 -17.13 -14.88
C ALA A 43 -17.18 -15.76 -14.41
N VAL A 44 -16.30 -14.79 -14.14
CA VAL A 44 -16.68 -13.57 -13.42
C VAL A 44 -17.33 -12.53 -14.34
N PRO A 45 -18.59 -12.09 -14.07
CA PRO A 45 -19.32 -11.18 -14.95
C PRO A 45 -18.87 -9.72 -14.87
N HIS A 46 -18.28 -9.28 -13.76
CA HIS A 46 -17.89 -7.87 -13.55
C HIS A 46 -16.41 -7.71 -13.16
N PRO A 47 -15.45 -8.09 -14.04
CA PRO A 47 -14.06 -8.30 -13.63
C PRO A 47 -13.30 -7.02 -13.34
N PHE A 48 -12.73 -6.91 -12.13
CA PHE A 48 -11.73 -5.89 -11.80
C PHE A 48 -10.50 -6.59 -11.23
N ALA A 49 -9.44 -6.74 -12.02
CA ALA A 49 -8.30 -7.57 -11.68
C ALA A 49 -7.02 -6.98 -12.26
N SER A 50 -5.94 -6.98 -11.48
CA SER A 50 -4.67 -6.43 -11.94
C SER A 50 -3.49 -7.03 -11.20
N SER A 51 -2.56 -7.66 -11.94
CA SER A 51 -1.28 -8.07 -11.37
C SER A 51 -0.45 -6.89 -10.85
N LEU A 52 -0.69 -5.66 -11.34
CA LEU A 52 -0.07 -4.47 -10.75
C LEU A 52 -0.59 -4.23 -9.33
N ALA A 53 -1.88 -4.41 -9.08
CA ALA A 53 -2.43 -4.30 -7.72
C ALA A 53 -1.83 -5.37 -6.80
N GLN A 54 -1.67 -6.60 -7.30
CA GLN A 54 -1.02 -7.68 -6.57
C GLN A 54 0.45 -7.40 -6.24
N GLU A 55 1.21 -6.88 -7.20
CA GLU A 55 2.60 -6.48 -6.94
C GLU A 55 2.73 -5.37 -5.92
N LEU A 56 1.84 -4.37 -5.98
CA LEU A 56 1.84 -3.27 -5.01
C LEU A 56 1.51 -3.78 -3.60
N PHE A 57 0.57 -4.71 -3.47
CA PHE A 57 0.25 -5.33 -2.18
C PHE A 57 1.40 -6.20 -1.66
N GLU A 58 1.94 -7.10 -2.48
CA GLU A 58 3.06 -7.98 -2.12
C GLU A 58 4.35 -7.20 -1.80
N SER A 59 4.54 -6.00 -2.35
CA SER A 59 5.69 -5.14 -2.04
C SER A 59 5.69 -4.57 -0.61
N GLY A 60 4.55 -4.63 0.10
CA GLY A 60 4.37 -4.00 1.41
C GLY A 60 4.16 -2.49 1.36
N LEU A 61 4.03 -1.89 0.17
CA LEU A 61 3.70 -0.46 0.02
C LEU A 61 2.30 -0.14 0.56
N ILE A 62 1.39 -1.10 0.49
CA ILE A 62 0.08 -1.05 1.14
C ILE A 62 0.25 -1.70 2.52
N PRO A 63 0.16 -0.96 3.63
CA PRO A 63 0.33 -1.51 4.98
C PRO A 63 -0.95 -2.24 5.42
N ALA A 64 -1.24 -3.36 4.77
CA ALA A 64 -2.41 -4.19 5.04
C ALA A 64 -2.04 -5.68 4.90
N ASP A 65 -2.82 -6.52 5.54
CA ASP A 65 -2.73 -7.98 5.48
C ASP A 65 -4.17 -8.53 5.56
N THR A 66 -4.38 -9.75 5.07
CA THR A 66 -5.71 -10.37 5.02
C THR A 66 -5.63 -11.83 5.42
N ASP A 67 -6.79 -12.42 5.71
CA ASP A 67 -6.89 -13.85 6.00
C ASP A 67 -6.45 -14.72 4.81
N PHE A 68 -6.37 -14.16 3.59
CA PHE A 68 -5.76 -14.82 2.42
C PHE A 68 -4.37 -15.36 2.74
N ARG A 69 -3.57 -14.63 3.53
CA ARG A 69 -2.23 -15.09 3.95
C ARG A 69 -2.30 -16.40 4.74
N ILE A 70 -3.30 -16.57 5.59
CA ILE A 70 -3.43 -17.77 6.42
C ILE A 70 -3.67 -19.01 5.54
N PHE A 71 -4.55 -18.90 4.56
CA PHE A 71 -4.85 -19.98 3.62
C PHE A 71 -3.69 -20.22 2.62
N ARG A 72 -3.04 -19.15 2.16
CA ARG A 72 -1.90 -19.23 1.23
C ARG A 72 -0.65 -19.83 1.88
N ASP A 73 -0.19 -19.26 3.00
CA ASP A 73 1.13 -19.58 3.57
C ASP A 73 1.09 -20.81 4.48
N PHE A 74 0.01 -20.99 5.24
CA PHE A 74 -0.12 -22.09 6.19
C PHE A 74 -1.06 -23.20 5.72
N GLY A 75 -1.96 -22.89 4.78
CA GLY A 75 -2.83 -23.87 4.16
C GLY A 75 -2.34 -24.41 2.83
N LEU A 76 -1.49 -23.66 2.12
CA LEU A 76 -1.08 -23.97 0.76
C LEU A 76 -2.29 -24.24 -0.15
N LEU A 77 -3.35 -23.46 0.01
CA LEU A 77 -4.60 -23.58 -0.74
C LEU A 77 -4.66 -22.55 -1.87
N SER A 78 -5.22 -22.93 -3.01
CA SER A 78 -5.46 -22.01 -4.12
C SER A 78 -6.66 -21.12 -3.83
N GLY A 79 -6.56 -19.83 -4.15
CA GLY A 79 -7.68 -18.92 -3.96
C GLY A 79 -7.44 -17.53 -4.54
N VAL A 80 -8.44 -16.67 -4.33
CA VAL A 80 -8.39 -15.25 -4.69
C VAL A 80 -8.67 -14.37 -3.47
N ASP A 81 -8.12 -13.16 -3.50
CA ASP A 81 -8.44 -12.09 -2.56
C ASP A 81 -9.07 -10.90 -3.29
N LEU A 82 -10.30 -10.58 -2.90
CA LEU A 82 -11.14 -9.56 -3.50
C LEU A 82 -11.42 -8.46 -2.47
N ALA A 83 -11.09 -7.20 -2.79
CA ALA A 83 -11.33 -6.09 -1.86
C ALA A 83 -12.06 -4.90 -2.46
N TRP A 84 -13.03 -4.36 -1.72
CA TRP A 84 -13.52 -3.00 -1.97
C TRP A 84 -12.44 -1.97 -1.59
N SER A 85 -12.25 -0.96 -2.43
CA SER A 85 -11.23 0.08 -2.22
C SER A 85 -11.74 1.50 -2.39
N SER A 86 -12.99 1.69 -2.83
CA SER A 86 -13.56 3.05 -2.96
C SER A 86 -14.05 3.56 -1.61
N ASN A 87 -14.06 4.88 -1.46
CA ASN A 87 -14.43 5.55 -0.21
C ASN A 87 -13.66 5.05 1.02
N GLY A 88 -12.34 4.84 0.89
CA GLY A 88 -11.46 4.44 1.99
C GLY A 88 -11.31 5.44 3.15
N TYR A 89 -12.02 6.58 3.10
CA TYR A 89 -12.00 7.62 4.12
C TYR A 89 -12.77 7.26 5.38
N VAL A 90 -13.79 6.41 5.26
CA VAL A 90 -14.63 5.98 6.40
C VAL A 90 -14.02 4.79 7.14
N TYR A 91 -13.04 4.11 6.53
CA TYR A 91 -12.42 2.89 7.05
C TYR A 91 -11.86 3.09 8.47
N HIS A 92 -12.25 2.22 9.41
CA HIS A 92 -11.89 2.32 10.83
C HIS A 92 -12.30 3.67 11.47
N THR A 93 -13.46 4.19 11.10
CA THR A 93 -14.08 5.37 11.72
C THR A 93 -15.52 5.06 12.15
N LYS A 94 -16.12 5.95 12.93
CA LYS A 94 -17.56 5.91 13.24
C LYS A 94 -18.47 6.04 12.02
N LEU A 95 -17.93 6.45 10.87
CA LEU A 95 -18.66 6.59 9.60
C LEU A 95 -18.69 5.29 8.79
N ASP A 96 -18.02 4.23 9.26
CA ASP A 96 -18.02 2.93 8.62
C ASP A 96 -19.33 2.18 8.91
N THR A 97 -20.42 2.68 8.33
CA THR A 97 -21.79 2.21 8.59
C THR A 97 -22.40 1.58 7.35
N ALA A 98 -23.36 0.67 7.55
CA ALA A 98 -23.97 -0.09 6.46
C ALA A 98 -24.62 0.79 5.38
N ASP A 99 -25.17 1.96 5.75
CA ASP A 99 -25.77 2.93 4.81
C ASP A 99 -24.74 3.60 3.89
N ARG A 100 -23.45 3.58 4.25
CA ARG A 100 -22.37 4.09 3.40
C ARG A 100 -21.93 3.11 2.31
N VAL A 101 -22.37 1.85 2.37
CA VAL A 101 -22.07 0.84 1.34
C VAL A 101 -23.14 0.88 0.25
N PRO A 102 -22.81 1.25 -1.01
CA PRO A 102 -23.80 1.30 -2.08
C PRO A 102 -24.38 -0.09 -2.38
N LEU A 103 -25.71 -0.20 -2.54
CA LEU A 103 -26.38 -1.47 -2.88
C LEU A 103 -25.83 -2.12 -4.16
N ALA A 104 -25.44 -1.30 -5.15
CA ALA A 104 -24.84 -1.79 -6.39
C ALA A 104 -23.46 -2.45 -6.17
N THR A 105 -22.73 -2.09 -5.12
CA THR A 105 -21.51 -2.80 -4.73
C THR A 105 -21.84 -4.18 -4.19
N LEU A 106 -22.81 -4.27 -3.27
CA LEU A 106 -23.25 -5.56 -2.69
C LEU A 106 -23.74 -6.53 -3.78
N GLN A 107 -24.60 -6.06 -4.69
CA GLN A 107 -25.10 -6.89 -5.78
C GLN A 107 -23.97 -7.40 -6.66
N ARG A 108 -23.06 -6.51 -7.09
CA ARG A 108 -21.93 -6.87 -7.95
C ARG A 108 -21.01 -7.90 -7.31
N THR A 109 -20.65 -7.70 -6.04
CA THR A 109 -19.81 -8.66 -5.31
C THR A 109 -20.53 -9.99 -5.17
N GLY A 110 -21.84 -10.00 -4.89
CA GLY A 110 -22.66 -11.21 -4.89
C GLY A 110 -22.64 -11.95 -6.22
N ASP A 111 -22.86 -11.24 -7.34
CA ASP A 111 -22.83 -11.81 -8.70
C ASP A 111 -21.46 -12.42 -9.01
N ASN A 112 -20.38 -11.70 -8.71
CA ASN A 112 -19.02 -12.16 -8.95
C ASN A 112 -18.63 -13.36 -8.09
N VAL A 113 -18.91 -13.33 -6.79
CA VAL A 113 -18.59 -14.42 -5.85
C VAL A 113 -19.39 -15.67 -6.18
N LEU A 114 -20.68 -15.54 -6.50
CA LEU A 114 -21.53 -16.68 -6.88
C LEU A 114 -21.04 -17.33 -8.18
N ALA A 115 -20.78 -16.51 -9.21
CA ALA A 115 -20.27 -17.01 -10.48
C ALA A 115 -18.90 -17.68 -10.34
N LEU A 116 -17.99 -17.07 -9.56
CA LEU A 116 -16.68 -17.64 -9.27
C LEU A 116 -16.81 -18.97 -8.51
N ALA A 117 -17.65 -19.05 -7.48
CA ALA A 117 -17.87 -20.29 -6.73
C ALA A 117 -18.38 -21.42 -7.64
N HIS A 118 -19.34 -21.14 -8.52
CA HIS A 118 -19.78 -22.11 -9.53
C HIS A 118 -18.67 -22.52 -10.49
N GLY A 119 -17.86 -21.55 -10.97
CA GLY A 119 -16.72 -21.83 -11.83
C GLY A 119 -15.67 -22.71 -11.16
N LEU A 120 -15.38 -22.48 -9.87
CA LEU A 120 -14.45 -23.30 -9.08
C LEU A 120 -14.98 -24.72 -8.91
N LEU A 121 -16.26 -24.88 -8.56
CA LEU A 121 -16.91 -26.19 -8.38
C LEU A 121 -17.00 -26.99 -9.68
N ALA A 122 -17.10 -26.33 -10.83
CA ALA A 122 -17.14 -26.96 -12.15
C ALA A 122 -15.73 -27.28 -12.70
N SER A 123 -14.66 -26.80 -12.07
CA SER A 123 -13.30 -26.98 -12.54
C SER A 123 -12.78 -28.38 -12.21
N GLU A 124 -12.30 -29.10 -13.22
CA GLU A 124 -11.60 -30.38 -13.02
C GLU A 124 -10.30 -30.22 -12.20
N SER A 125 -9.73 -29.00 -12.18
CA SER A 125 -8.52 -28.69 -11.40
C SER A 125 -8.78 -28.48 -9.90
N LEU A 126 -10.04 -28.47 -9.43
CA LEU A 126 -10.35 -28.26 -8.01
C LEU A 126 -9.74 -29.34 -7.11
N GLU A 127 -9.66 -30.58 -7.60
CA GLU A 127 -9.04 -31.71 -6.87
C GLU A 127 -7.53 -31.83 -7.14
N SER A 128 -6.96 -30.99 -8.01
CA SER A 128 -5.53 -31.02 -8.29
C SER A 128 -4.73 -30.47 -7.10
N GLU A 129 -3.58 -31.09 -6.83
CA GLU A 129 -2.64 -30.52 -5.86
C GLU A 129 -2.05 -29.23 -6.41
N VAL A 130 -1.84 -28.25 -5.52
CA VAL A 130 -1.17 -26.99 -5.84
C VAL A 130 0.20 -27.27 -6.44
N ASP A 131 0.42 -26.81 -7.67
CA ASP A 131 1.72 -26.92 -8.33
C ASP A 131 2.67 -25.86 -7.74
N ARG A 132 3.44 -26.30 -6.75
CA ARG A 132 4.44 -25.46 -6.06
C ARG A 132 5.58 -25.01 -6.98
N MET A 133 5.75 -25.63 -8.14
CA MET A 133 6.77 -25.26 -9.12
C MET A 133 6.25 -24.32 -10.19
N SER A 134 4.92 -24.20 -10.33
CA SER A 134 4.30 -23.25 -11.23
C SER A 134 4.58 -21.82 -10.81
N ARG A 135 4.67 -20.95 -11.80
CA ARG A 135 4.85 -19.52 -11.59
C ARG A 135 3.52 -18.82 -11.76
N GLN A 136 3.30 -17.79 -10.96
CA GLN A 136 2.05 -17.05 -10.99
C GLN A 136 1.80 -16.43 -12.39
N PRO A 137 0.55 -16.48 -12.87
CA PRO A 137 0.18 -15.90 -14.15
C PRO A 137 0.25 -14.36 -14.13
N VAL A 138 0.40 -13.78 -15.31
CA VAL A 138 0.15 -12.35 -15.52
C VAL A 138 -1.33 -12.19 -15.86
N PHE A 139 -2.03 -11.32 -15.15
CA PHE A 139 -3.44 -11.05 -15.40
C PHE A 139 -3.79 -9.58 -15.25
N PHE A 140 -4.74 -9.12 -16.05
CA PHE A 140 -5.34 -7.79 -15.93
C PHE A 140 -6.68 -7.75 -16.66
N ASP A 141 -7.59 -6.91 -16.19
CA ASP A 141 -8.81 -6.61 -16.94
C ASP A 141 -8.58 -5.48 -17.97
N VAL A 142 -9.29 -5.56 -19.10
CA VAL A 142 -9.30 -4.51 -20.13
C VAL A 142 -10.51 -3.61 -19.90
N LEU A 143 -10.28 -2.42 -19.34
CA LEU A 143 -11.32 -1.41 -19.03
C LEU A 143 -12.54 -1.96 -18.27
N GLY A 144 -12.35 -2.99 -17.44
CA GLY A 144 -13.40 -3.68 -16.70
C GLY A 144 -14.32 -4.58 -17.53
N MET A 145 -14.00 -4.83 -18.79
CA MET A 145 -14.87 -5.60 -19.72
C MET A 145 -14.63 -7.11 -19.66
N PHE A 146 -13.37 -7.53 -19.69
CA PHE A 146 -12.96 -8.93 -19.63
C PHE A 146 -11.51 -9.04 -19.10
N VAL A 147 -11.14 -10.22 -18.62
CA VAL A 147 -9.79 -10.50 -18.07
C VAL A 147 -8.91 -11.13 -19.13
N VAL A 148 -7.68 -10.63 -19.25
CA VAL A 148 -6.59 -11.31 -19.94
C VAL A 148 -5.75 -12.01 -18.88
N SER A 149 -5.55 -13.32 -19.02
CA SER A 149 -4.65 -14.12 -18.17
C SER A 149 -3.67 -14.88 -19.06
N ALA A 150 -2.38 -14.82 -18.72
CA ALA A 150 -1.31 -15.47 -19.47
C ALA A 150 -0.35 -16.18 -18.52
N ARG A 151 -0.08 -17.46 -18.83
CA ARG A 151 0.99 -18.22 -18.17
C ARG A 151 2.35 -17.59 -18.47
N PRO A 152 3.35 -17.69 -17.57
CA PRO A 152 4.64 -17.01 -17.73
C PRO A 152 5.40 -17.28 -19.05
N PRO A 153 5.40 -18.50 -19.63
CA PRO A 153 6.03 -18.73 -20.93
C PRO A 153 5.38 -17.91 -22.07
N LEU A 154 4.06 -17.81 -22.06
CA LEU A 154 3.31 -17.02 -23.04
C LEU A 154 3.56 -15.53 -22.85
N ALA A 155 3.56 -15.04 -21.60
CA ALA A 155 3.88 -13.66 -21.30
C ALA A 155 5.29 -13.28 -21.77
N LEU A 156 6.28 -14.17 -21.55
CA LEU A 156 7.65 -13.97 -22.03
C LEU A 156 7.74 -13.97 -23.57
N ALA A 157 7.05 -14.90 -24.24
CA ALA A 157 6.99 -14.94 -25.70
C ALA A 157 6.36 -13.66 -26.27
N ALA A 158 5.27 -13.18 -25.67
CA ALA A 158 4.62 -11.94 -26.05
C ALA A 158 5.53 -10.72 -25.86
N ALA A 159 6.27 -10.65 -24.75
CA ALA A 159 7.26 -9.60 -24.52
C ALA A 159 8.40 -9.64 -25.56
N ALA A 160 8.97 -10.82 -25.82
CA ALA A 160 10.03 -10.99 -26.81
C ALA A 160 9.57 -10.63 -28.23
N ALA A 161 8.36 -11.07 -28.62
CA ALA A 161 7.77 -10.73 -29.91
C ALA A 161 7.53 -9.21 -30.04
N THR A 162 7.03 -8.57 -28.97
CA THR A 162 6.84 -7.11 -28.93
C THR A 162 8.15 -6.36 -29.13
N LEU A 163 9.22 -6.77 -28.45
CA LEU A 163 10.55 -6.18 -28.61
C LEU A 163 11.10 -6.38 -30.03
N ALA A 164 10.92 -7.56 -30.62
CA ALA A 164 11.34 -7.84 -31.99
C ALA A 164 10.59 -6.96 -33.02
N LEU A 165 9.26 -6.83 -32.88
CA LEU A 165 8.42 -5.98 -33.73
C LEU A 165 8.81 -4.49 -33.60
N LEU A 166 9.13 -4.05 -32.39
CA LEU A 166 9.59 -2.69 -32.14
C LEU A 166 10.94 -2.42 -32.81
N LEU A 167 11.90 -3.34 -32.70
CA LEU A 167 13.20 -3.22 -33.37
C LEU A 167 13.04 -3.24 -34.90
N LEU A 168 12.14 -4.08 -35.43
CA LEU A 168 11.80 -4.12 -36.85
C LEU A 168 11.22 -2.78 -37.32
N LYS A 169 10.26 -2.21 -36.59
CA LYS A 169 9.69 -0.88 -36.86
C LYS A 169 10.78 0.19 -36.94
N ILE A 170 11.61 0.32 -35.90
CA ILE A 170 12.66 1.35 -35.86
C ILE A 170 13.68 1.12 -36.99
N HIS A 171 13.98 -0.14 -37.33
CA HIS A 171 14.82 -0.48 -38.46
C HIS A 171 14.21 -0.05 -39.81
N MET A 172 12.91 -0.29 -40.04
CA MET A 172 12.20 0.15 -41.24
C MET A 172 12.19 1.67 -41.36
N ASN A 173 11.99 2.37 -40.24
CA ASN A 173 12.04 3.83 -40.17
C ASN A 173 13.46 4.35 -40.49
N ALA A 174 14.51 3.70 -39.99
CA ALA A 174 15.89 4.01 -40.34
C ALA A 174 16.21 3.77 -41.83
N ARG A 175 15.61 2.73 -42.45
CA ARG A 175 15.75 2.46 -43.89
C ARG A 175 15.07 3.53 -44.73
N ALA A 176 13.85 3.92 -44.36
CA ALA A 176 13.10 4.98 -45.03
C ALA A 176 13.80 6.35 -44.91
N ALA A 177 14.33 6.66 -43.72
CA ALA A 177 15.10 7.87 -43.48
C ALA A 177 16.40 7.89 -44.32
N ARG A 178 17.10 6.75 -44.46
CA ARG A 178 18.26 6.64 -45.35
C ARG A 178 17.90 6.98 -46.79
N THR A 179 16.77 6.47 -47.30
CA THR A 179 16.38 6.68 -48.70
C THR A 179 15.85 8.08 -48.98
N GLN A 180 15.13 8.69 -48.03
CA GLN A 180 14.46 9.99 -48.25
C GLN A 180 15.26 11.18 -47.73
N LEU A 181 16.10 11.00 -46.70
CA LEU A 181 16.93 12.07 -46.11
C LEU A 181 18.42 11.90 -46.39
N TYR A 182 18.83 10.84 -47.10
CA TYR A 182 20.23 10.54 -47.41
C TYR A 182 21.17 10.42 -46.19
N ILE A 183 20.62 10.10 -45.00
CA ILE A 183 21.39 9.90 -43.76
C ILE A 183 21.82 8.43 -43.58
N ARG A 184 22.86 8.17 -42.76
CA ARG A 184 23.23 6.79 -42.44
C ARG A 184 22.24 6.22 -41.42
N ARG A 185 21.97 4.91 -41.48
CA ARG A 185 21.10 4.21 -40.52
C ARG A 185 21.54 4.43 -39.06
N ARG A 186 22.85 4.46 -38.80
CA ARG A 186 23.41 4.75 -37.47
C ARG A 186 23.03 6.12 -36.94
N ASP A 187 22.87 7.11 -37.82
CA ASP A 187 22.54 8.48 -37.44
C ASP A 187 21.07 8.56 -37.00
N TRP A 188 20.17 7.74 -37.59
CA TRP A 188 18.80 7.58 -37.11
C TRP A 188 18.74 6.95 -35.72
N TRP A 189 19.45 5.84 -35.51
CA TRP A 189 19.52 5.20 -34.19
C TRP A 189 20.09 6.13 -33.12
N ALA A 190 21.14 6.90 -33.45
CA ALA A 190 21.69 7.93 -32.55
C ALA A 190 20.70 9.08 -32.29
N LEU A 191 19.85 9.44 -33.27
CA LEU A 191 18.78 10.41 -33.07
C LEU A 191 17.71 9.87 -32.11
N VAL A 192 17.22 8.64 -32.34
CA VAL A 192 16.25 7.96 -31.46
C VAL A 192 16.79 7.86 -30.04
N TRP A 193 18.04 7.42 -29.86
CA TRP A 193 18.69 7.34 -28.55
C TRP A 193 18.74 8.67 -27.82
N ARG A 194 19.14 9.76 -28.50
CA ARG A 194 19.15 11.11 -27.92
C ARG A 194 17.76 11.53 -27.47
N TRP A 195 16.73 11.22 -28.25
CA TRP A 195 15.34 11.44 -27.86
C TRP A 195 14.93 10.62 -26.64
N CYS A 196 15.34 9.34 -26.55
CA CYS A 196 15.07 8.52 -25.36
C CYS A 196 15.66 9.15 -24.10
N VAL A 197 16.93 9.56 -24.13
CA VAL A 197 17.60 10.21 -22.98
C VAL A 197 16.86 11.50 -22.58
N ARG A 198 16.48 12.32 -23.56
CA ARG A 198 15.75 13.58 -23.30
C ARG A 198 14.37 13.34 -22.72
N LEU A 199 13.63 12.36 -23.24
CA LEU A 199 12.33 11.97 -22.68
C LEU A 199 12.50 11.47 -21.24
N ALA A 200 13.47 10.60 -20.97
CA ALA A 200 13.74 10.11 -19.62
C ALA A 200 14.07 11.26 -18.65
N LEU A 201 14.94 12.20 -19.05
CA LEU A 201 15.26 13.39 -18.25
C LEU A 201 14.06 14.33 -18.06
N ALA A 202 13.22 14.49 -19.09
CA ALA A 202 12.00 15.28 -19.02
C ALA A 202 11.00 14.70 -18.01
N GLN A 203 10.81 13.37 -18.03
CA GLN A 203 9.94 12.69 -17.08
C GLN A 203 10.51 12.74 -15.65
N ALA A 204 11.81 12.50 -15.48
CA ALA A 204 12.47 12.59 -14.17
C ALA A 204 12.40 14.02 -13.60
N GLY A 205 12.65 15.04 -14.43
CA GLY A 205 12.52 16.44 -14.04
C GLY A 205 11.09 16.83 -13.66
N GLY A 206 10.09 16.32 -14.38
CA GLY A 206 8.67 16.51 -14.05
C GLY A 206 8.30 15.90 -12.69
N ALA A 207 8.71 14.65 -12.43
CA ALA A 207 8.49 13.99 -11.15
C ALA A 207 9.20 14.71 -9.99
N ALA A 208 10.48 15.08 -10.18
CA ALA A 208 11.25 15.82 -9.18
C ALA A 208 10.61 17.18 -8.85
N CYS A 209 10.07 17.86 -9.86
CA CYS A 209 9.37 19.11 -9.69
C CYS A 209 8.09 18.96 -8.85
N ALA A 210 7.25 17.96 -9.13
CA ALA A 210 6.06 17.69 -8.34
C ALA A 210 6.41 17.34 -6.88
N ALA A 211 7.45 16.51 -6.68
CA ALA A 211 7.97 16.18 -5.35
C ALA A 211 8.50 17.42 -4.61
N GLY A 212 9.15 18.34 -5.31
CA GLY A 212 9.60 19.62 -4.76
C GLY A 212 8.44 20.52 -4.30
N VAL A 213 7.35 20.58 -5.07
CA VAL A 213 6.11 21.29 -4.66
C VAL A 213 5.52 20.66 -3.40
N ALA A 214 5.43 19.33 -3.34
CA ALA A 214 4.94 18.63 -2.15
C ALA A 214 5.81 18.89 -0.92
N LEU A 215 7.14 18.87 -1.07
CA LEU A 215 8.07 19.15 0.02
C LEU A 215 7.93 20.59 0.53
N ALA A 216 7.77 21.56 -0.38
CA ALA A 216 7.57 22.95 -0.01
C ALA A 216 6.26 23.16 0.77
N LEU A 217 5.16 22.55 0.34
CA LEU A 217 3.89 22.58 1.07
C LEU A 217 3.98 21.90 2.44
N HIS A 218 4.64 20.74 2.49
CA HIS A 218 4.87 20.02 3.73
C HIS A 218 5.67 20.86 4.74
N ALA A 219 6.73 21.52 4.28
CA ALA A 219 7.56 22.42 5.10
C ALA A 219 6.78 23.67 5.56
N ALA A 220 5.84 24.15 4.75
CA ALA A 220 4.94 25.26 5.11
C ALA A 220 3.79 24.84 6.05
N GLY A 221 3.70 23.57 6.46
CA GLY A 221 2.64 23.04 7.31
C GLY A 221 1.34 22.68 6.58
N ALA A 222 1.27 22.91 5.26
CA ALA A 222 0.14 22.55 4.41
C ALA A 222 0.19 21.06 4.03
N ARG A 223 0.01 20.18 5.00
CA ARG A 223 0.10 18.72 4.86
C ARG A 223 -1.22 18.12 4.37
N LEU A 224 -1.14 17.17 3.45
CA LEU A 224 -2.28 16.43 2.90
C LEU A 224 -3.44 17.29 2.35
N PRO A 225 -3.20 18.43 1.68
CA PRO A 225 -4.29 19.32 1.23
C PRO A 225 -5.26 18.63 0.27
N TYR A 226 -4.79 17.62 -0.46
CA TYR A 226 -5.56 16.83 -1.40
C TYR A 226 -6.44 15.74 -0.76
N PHE A 227 -6.27 15.40 0.53
CA PHE A 227 -6.93 14.25 1.14
C PHE A 227 -8.45 14.37 1.08
N SER A 228 -9.00 15.47 1.61
CA SER A 228 -10.43 15.76 1.50
C SER A 228 -10.85 16.26 0.11
N ARG A 229 -9.90 16.71 -0.71
CA ARG A 229 -10.14 17.35 -2.01
C ARG A 229 -9.21 16.77 -3.08
N GLY A 230 -9.49 15.53 -3.50
CA GLY A 230 -8.62 14.80 -4.43
C GLY A 230 -8.34 15.50 -5.77
N TRP A 231 -9.20 16.43 -6.19
CA TRP A 231 -8.97 17.23 -7.39
C TRP A 231 -7.76 18.18 -7.27
N LEU A 232 -7.30 18.51 -6.06
CA LEU A 232 -6.09 19.31 -5.83
C LEU A 232 -4.80 18.62 -6.29
N LEU A 233 -4.81 17.29 -6.46
CA LEU A 233 -3.67 16.57 -7.03
C LEU A 233 -3.29 17.10 -8.42
N ALA A 234 -4.29 17.52 -9.21
CA ALA A 234 -4.05 18.03 -10.55
C ALA A 234 -3.28 19.35 -10.55
N PRO A 235 -3.78 20.45 -9.95
CA PRO A 235 -3.05 21.72 -9.94
C PRO A 235 -1.76 21.67 -9.12
N LEU A 236 -1.70 20.89 -8.03
CA LEU A 236 -0.51 20.84 -7.16
C LEU A 236 0.61 19.97 -7.72
N TYR A 237 0.31 18.82 -8.34
CA TYR A 237 1.33 17.83 -8.70
C TYR A 237 1.35 17.49 -10.19
N ALA A 238 0.19 17.33 -10.84
CA ALA A 238 0.13 16.96 -12.26
C ALA A 238 0.60 18.10 -13.19
N LEU A 239 0.09 19.31 -12.98
CA LEU A 239 0.42 20.48 -13.81
C LEU A 239 1.91 20.85 -13.79
N PRO A 240 2.59 20.98 -12.63
CA PRO A 240 4.02 21.29 -12.62
C PRO A 240 4.86 20.17 -13.28
N ALA A 241 4.51 18.90 -13.06
CA ALA A 241 5.17 17.78 -13.73
C ALA A 241 5.05 17.86 -15.26
N LEU A 242 3.83 18.09 -15.77
CA LEU A 242 3.56 18.26 -17.19
C LEU A 242 4.26 19.49 -17.77
N ALA A 243 4.30 20.60 -17.04
CA ALA A 243 4.95 21.83 -17.49
C ALA A 243 6.45 21.62 -17.74
N VAL A 244 7.15 20.97 -16.79
CA VAL A 244 8.58 20.65 -16.94
C VAL A 244 8.81 19.67 -18.09
N SER A 245 8.02 18.58 -18.15
CA SER A 245 8.15 17.57 -19.20
C SER A 245 7.90 18.17 -20.60
N ALA A 246 6.87 19.03 -20.74
CA ALA A 246 6.56 19.73 -21.98
C ALA A 246 7.65 20.72 -22.40
N LEU A 247 8.20 21.50 -21.47
CA LEU A 247 9.30 22.44 -21.75
C LEU A 247 10.57 21.71 -22.18
N ALA A 248 10.92 20.62 -21.49
CA ALA A 248 12.09 19.81 -21.80
C ALA A 248 11.94 19.09 -23.16
N ALA A 249 10.75 18.58 -23.49
CA ALA A 249 10.45 18.01 -24.80
C ALA A 249 10.52 19.07 -25.92
N HIS A 250 10.01 20.28 -25.66
CA HIS A 250 10.02 21.37 -26.65
C HIS A 250 11.42 21.95 -26.90
N SER A 251 12.23 22.17 -25.86
CA SER A 251 13.61 22.64 -26.01
C SER A 251 14.47 21.64 -26.78
N SER A 252 14.23 20.35 -26.55
CA SER A 252 14.88 19.24 -27.25
C SER A 252 14.63 19.20 -28.76
N ALA A 253 13.52 19.78 -29.23
CA ALA A 253 13.11 19.75 -30.63
C ALA A 253 13.85 20.77 -31.52
N GLN A 254 14.65 21.67 -30.95
CA GLN A 254 15.30 22.79 -31.66
C GLN A 254 16.56 22.39 -32.46
N GLY A 255 16.56 21.21 -33.06
CA GLY A 255 17.68 20.65 -33.83
C GLY A 255 17.86 21.22 -35.26
N PRO A 256 18.82 20.64 -36.02
CA PRO A 256 19.03 20.93 -37.44
C PRO A 256 17.76 20.86 -38.28
N VAL A 257 17.70 21.60 -39.39
CA VAL A 257 16.48 21.79 -40.21
C VAL A 257 15.87 20.47 -40.70
N TRP A 258 16.67 19.46 -41.04
CA TRP A 258 16.17 18.14 -41.47
C TRP A 258 15.48 17.33 -40.35
N GLN A 259 15.74 17.67 -39.09
CA GLN A 259 15.06 17.08 -37.93
C GLN A 259 13.73 17.79 -37.61
N ARG A 260 13.40 18.87 -38.32
CA ARG A 260 12.15 19.62 -38.13
C ARG A 260 11.03 19.02 -38.98
N GLY A 261 9.81 19.02 -38.46
CA GLY A 261 8.63 18.48 -39.15
C GLY A 261 8.44 16.97 -38.96
N TRP A 262 7.94 16.29 -39.99
CA TRP A 262 7.48 14.89 -39.92
C TRP A 262 8.55 13.89 -39.41
N TRP A 263 9.78 14.00 -39.89
CA TRP A 263 10.86 13.10 -39.52
C TRP A 263 11.31 13.25 -38.07
N GLY A 264 11.26 14.46 -37.51
CA GLY A 264 11.47 14.70 -36.09
C GLY A 264 10.38 14.05 -35.24
N ALA A 265 9.11 14.21 -35.64
CA ALA A 265 7.98 13.58 -34.97
C ALA A 265 8.08 12.04 -35.00
N ARG A 266 8.52 11.47 -36.13
CA ARG A 266 8.74 10.02 -36.27
C ARG A 266 9.89 9.51 -35.39
N ALA A 267 11.01 10.24 -35.31
CA ALA A 267 12.12 9.89 -34.42
C ALA A 267 11.72 9.98 -32.93
N ALA A 268 10.94 11.00 -32.56
CA ALA A 268 10.40 11.15 -31.21
C ALA A 268 9.38 10.04 -30.88
N HIS A 269 8.55 9.63 -31.85
CA HIS A 269 7.63 8.50 -31.69
C HIS A 269 8.37 7.15 -31.59
N ASP A 270 9.43 6.94 -32.37
CA ASP A 270 10.29 5.75 -32.24
C ASP A 270 10.96 5.70 -30.85
N ALA A 271 11.47 6.84 -30.37
CA ALA A 271 12.07 6.96 -29.05
C ALA A 271 11.06 6.69 -27.93
N TYR A 272 9.84 7.20 -28.10
CA TYR A 272 8.73 6.96 -27.20
C TYR A 272 8.42 5.46 -27.04
N CYS A 273 8.21 4.75 -28.16
CA CYS A 273 7.99 3.32 -28.14
C CYS A 273 9.22 2.56 -27.60
N ALA A 274 10.44 3.05 -27.88
CA ALA A 274 11.68 2.48 -27.35
C ALA A 274 11.80 2.61 -25.83
N CYS A 275 11.38 3.73 -25.23
CA CYS A 275 11.36 3.89 -23.78
C CYS A 275 10.40 2.88 -23.11
N TRP A 276 9.19 2.68 -23.68
CA TRP A 276 8.27 1.66 -23.19
C TRP A 276 8.79 0.23 -23.43
N GLY A 277 9.44 -0.03 -24.56
CA GLY A 277 10.12 -1.29 -24.83
C GLY A 277 11.26 -1.57 -23.84
N ALA A 278 12.05 -0.56 -23.47
CA ALA A 278 13.08 -0.68 -22.45
C ALA A 278 12.48 -0.96 -21.06
N LEU A 279 11.35 -0.32 -20.71
CA LEU A 279 10.62 -0.61 -19.47
C LEU A 279 10.03 -2.03 -19.49
N LEU A 280 9.51 -2.50 -20.62
CA LEU A 280 9.04 -3.89 -20.80
C LEU A 280 10.18 -4.88 -20.60
N LEU A 281 11.35 -4.62 -21.20
CA LEU A 281 12.54 -5.43 -21.02
C LEU A 281 12.95 -5.46 -19.54
N LEU A 282 12.97 -4.31 -18.88
CA LEU A 282 13.28 -4.21 -17.45
C LEU A 282 12.28 -5.02 -16.61
N CYS A 283 10.98 -4.87 -16.86
CA CYS A 283 9.94 -5.67 -16.19
C CYS A 283 10.16 -7.16 -16.43
N THR A 284 10.51 -7.56 -17.64
CA THR A 284 10.77 -8.98 -17.98
C THR A 284 12.00 -9.52 -17.25
N LEU A 285 13.09 -8.75 -17.20
CA LEU A 285 14.33 -9.11 -16.51
C LEU A 285 14.14 -9.20 -14.99
N LEU A 286 13.40 -8.25 -14.42
CA LEU A 286 13.04 -8.21 -13.00
C LEU A 286 11.86 -9.12 -12.65
N ARG A 287 11.24 -9.78 -13.65
CA ARG A 287 10.08 -10.66 -13.51
C ARG A 287 8.85 -9.97 -12.90
N LEU A 288 8.66 -8.70 -13.23
CA LEU A 288 7.48 -7.92 -12.86
C LEU A 288 6.30 -8.24 -13.81
N ARG A 289 5.22 -8.75 -13.24
CA ARG A 289 3.92 -9.05 -13.86
C ARG A 289 3.21 -7.78 -14.35
N SER A 290 3.45 -6.61 -13.74
CA SER A 290 2.99 -5.31 -14.25
C SER A 290 3.55 -4.93 -15.63
N GLY A 291 4.48 -5.73 -16.18
CA GLY A 291 4.98 -5.61 -17.55
C GLY A 291 3.91 -5.59 -18.65
N PHE A 292 2.66 -5.97 -18.37
CA PHE A 292 1.56 -5.80 -19.32
C PHE A 292 1.30 -4.33 -19.70
N VAL A 293 1.54 -3.37 -18.78
CA VAL A 293 1.37 -1.94 -19.05
C VAL A 293 2.36 -1.44 -20.12
N PRO A 294 3.69 -1.60 -19.95
CA PRO A 294 4.64 -1.23 -21.00
C PRO A 294 4.49 -2.09 -22.26
N LEU A 295 4.00 -3.34 -22.15
CA LEU A 295 3.67 -4.17 -23.32
C LEU A 295 2.62 -3.51 -24.20
N LEU A 296 1.49 -3.04 -23.64
CA LEU A 296 0.43 -2.37 -24.41
C LEU A 296 0.96 -1.11 -25.10
N TRP A 297 1.75 -0.30 -24.39
CA TRP A 297 2.36 0.92 -24.92
C TRP A 297 3.45 0.69 -25.97
N ALA A 298 4.12 -0.46 -25.97
CA ALA A 298 5.10 -0.81 -26.99
C ALA A 298 4.45 -1.50 -28.20
N LEU A 299 3.58 -2.48 -27.95
CA LEU A 299 3.01 -3.37 -28.98
C LEU A 299 2.03 -2.65 -29.90
N LEU A 300 1.00 -2.01 -29.35
CA LEU A 300 -0.10 -1.47 -30.16
C LEU A 300 0.35 -0.29 -31.04
N PRO A 301 1.17 0.67 -30.55
CA PRO A 301 1.75 1.69 -31.42
C PRO A 301 2.76 1.14 -32.43
N ALA A 302 3.45 0.02 -32.12
CA ALA A 302 4.34 -0.61 -33.09
C ALA A 302 3.56 -1.29 -34.23
N LEU A 303 2.52 -2.06 -33.89
CA LEU A 303 1.63 -2.68 -34.86
C LEU A 303 0.93 -1.65 -35.75
N ALA A 304 0.47 -0.53 -35.18
CA ALA A 304 -0.18 0.52 -35.96
C ALA A 304 0.76 1.15 -37.01
N ASP A 305 2.02 1.41 -36.66
CA ASP A 305 3.00 1.97 -37.63
C ASP A 305 3.43 0.94 -38.69
N LEU A 306 3.57 -0.33 -38.30
CA LEU A 306 3.86 -1.43 -39.24
C LEU A 306 2.69 -1.67 -40.20
N ALA A 307 1.44 -1.65 -39.70
CA ALA A 307 0.25 -1.75 -40.53
C ALA A 307 0.14 -0.56 -41.49
N ALA A 308 0.37 0.67 -41.00
CA ALA A 308 0.40 1.85 -41.86
C ALA A 308 1.47 1.76 -42.96
N ALA A 309 2.62 1.12 -42.67
CA ALA A 309 3.63 0.82 -43.67
C ALA A 309 3.19 -0.26 -44.67
N ALA A 310 2.56 -1.35 -44.21
CA ALA A 310 2.06 -2.42 -45.07
C ALA A 310 0.98 -1.91 -46.05
N PHE A 311 0.07 -1.06 -45.58
CA PHE A 311 -0.98 -0.45 -46.40
C PHE A 311 -0.53 0.78 -47.19
N SER A 312 0.77 1.10 -47.20
CA SER A 312 1.31 2.26 -47.93
C SER A 312 0.61 3.58 -47.60
N VAL A 313 0.20 3.75 -46.34
CA VAL A 313 -0.50 4.95 -45.87
C VAL A 313 0.40 6.18 -46.05
N ALA A 314 -0.14 7.22 -46.68
CA ALA A 314 0.57 8.47 -46.90
C ALA A 314 1.02 9.10 -45.56
N ASP A 315 2.18 9.74 -45.55
CA ASP A 315 2.81 10.27 -44.33
C ASP A 315 1.90 11.23 -43.55
N ARG A 316 1.08 12.04 -44.24
CA ARG A 316 0.10 12.94 -43.60
C ARG A 316 -0.95 12.22 -42.75
N TRP A 317 -1.26 10.95 -43.05
CA TRP A 317 -2.28 10.17 -42.37
C TRP A 317 -1.71 9.21 -41.32
N ARG A 318 -0.40 8.97 -41.31
CA ARG A 318 0.27 8.08 -40.34
C ARG A 318 0.08 8.53 -38.88
N ALA A 319 -0.04 9.84 -38.65
CA ALA A 319 -0.38 10.36 -37.33
C ALA A 319 -1.70 9.76 -36.80
N LEU A 320 -2.74 9.61 -37.63
CA LEU A 320 -4.00 8.99 -37.20
C LEU A 320 -3.83 7.53 -36.77
N TRP A 321 -2.92 6.80 -37.42
CA TRP A 321 -2.60 5.42 -37.04
C TRP A 321 -1.88 5.36 -35.70
N TRP A 322 -0.95 6.30 -35.44
CA TRP A 322 -0.32 6.40 -34.11
C TRP A 322 -1.35 6.67 -33.02
N TRP A 323 -2.36 7.50 -33.29
CA TRP A 323 -3.46 7.75 -32.36
C TRP A 323 -4.31 6.50 -32.15
N GLY A 324 -4.67 5.80 -33.22
CA GLY A 324 -5.40 4.53 -33.13
C GLY A 324 -4.66 3.47 -32.30
N GLY A 325 -3.34 3.35 -32.51
CA GLY A 325 -2.49 2.43 -31.74
C GLY A 325 -2.28 2.85 -30.27
N ALA A 326 -2.38 4.14 -29.96
CA ALA A 326 -2.24 4.67 -28.61
C ALA A 326 -3.57 4.70 -27.83
N LEU A 327 -4.72 4.63 -28.49
CA LEU A 327 -6.03 4.79 -27.86
C LEU A 327 -6.26 3.82 -26.70
N LEU A 328 -6.12 2.52 -26.93
CA LEU A 328 -6.33 1.50 -25.89
C LEU A 328 -5.31 1.63 -24.74
N PRO A 329 -3.98 1.75 -24.98
CA PRO A 329 -3.02 2.00 -23.92
C PRO A 329 -3.32 3.25 -23.08
N VAL A 330 -3.74 4.36 -23.72
CA VAL A 330 -4.14 5.60 -23.04
C VAL A 330 -5.33 5.34 -22.12
N LEU A 331 -6.42 4.77 -22.66
CA LEU A 331 -7.64 4.49 -21.90
C LEU A 331 -7.35 3.53 -20.74
N GLN A 332 -6.59 2.47 -20.99
CA GLN A 332 -6.22 1.49 -19.96
C GLN A 332 -5.37 2.13 -18.86
N THR A 333 -4.40 2.97 -19.24
CA THR A 333 -3.54 3.67 -18.25
C THR A 333 -4.36 4.66 -17.42
N TRP A 334 -5.28 5.40 -18.03
CA TRP A 334 -6.19 6.28 -17.29
C TRP A 334 -7.11 5.50 -16.35
N TYR A 335 -7.66 4.37 -16.81
CA TYR A 335 -8.48 3.48 -15.99
C TYR A 335 -7.71 2.98 -14.75
N LEU A 336 -6.49 2.48 -14.94
CA LEU A 336 -5.61 2.06 -13.84
C LEU A 336 -5.17 3.21 -12.93
N ALA A 337 -4.94 4.40 -13.50
CA ALA A 337 -4.59 5.60 -12.76
C ALA A 337 -5.73 6.05 -11.85
N LEU A 338 -6.97 6.07 -12.34
CA LEU A 338 -8.14 6.42 -11.55
C LEU A 338 -8.38 5.42 -10.41
N GLY A 339 -8.24 4.12 -10.67
CA GLY A 339 -8.30 3.09 -9.63
C GLY A 339 -7.22 3.27 -8.57
N SER A 340 -5.97 3.51 -9.01
CA SER A 340 -4.84 3.80 -8.11
C SER A 340 -5.10 5.03 -7.24
N LEU A 341 -5.57 6.14 -7.82
CA LEU A 341 -5.85 7.37 -7.06
C LEU A 341 -7.00 7.19 -6.06
N ALA A 342 -8.06 6.45 -6.45
CA ALA A 342 -9.18 6.15 -5.56
C ALA A 342 -8.74 5.36 -4.32
N MET A 343 -7.73 4.49 -4.45
CA MET A 343 -7.17 3.71 -3.36
C MET A 343 -6.11 4.47 -2.55
N PHE A 344 -5.12 5.06 -3.21
CA PHE A 344 -3.96 5.65 -2.53
C PHE A 344 -4.27 6.98 -1.84
N VAL A 345 -5.20 7.79 -2.34
CA VAL A 345 -5.53 9.07 -1.70
C VAL A 345 -6.04 8.86 -0.26
N PRO A 346 -7.04 7.99 0.00
CA PRO A 346 -7.42 7.66 1.36
C PRO A 346 -6.29 7.01 2.17
N ILE A 347 -5.51 6.09 1.58
CA ILE A 347 -4.41 5.41 2.30
C ILE A 347 -3.41 6.43 2.87
N MET A 348 -3.09 7.50 2.14
CA MET A 348 -2.07 8.48 2.55
C MET A 348 -2.46 9.30 3.77
N GLY A 349 -3.75 9.43 4.08
CA GLY A 349 -4.20 10.00 5.35
C GLY A 349 -4.14 9.03 6.53
N ARG A 350 -3.90 7.73 6.27
CA ARG A 350 -4.01 6.64 7.24
C ARG A 350 -2.82 5.66 7.25
N VAL A 351 -1.70 6.09 6.68
CA VAL A 351 -0.47 5.28 6.46
C VAL A 351 0.50 5.32 7.67
N GLY A 352 0.12 5.97 8.78
CA GLY A 352 1.03 6.23 9.89
C GLY A 352 2.07 7.31 9.56
N VAL A 353 3.30 7.14 10.04
CA VAL A 353 4.39 8.12 9.87
C VAL A 353 5.56 7.48 9.10
N PRO A 354 5.43 7.32 7.77
CA PRO A 354 6.49 6.75 6.95
C PRO A 354 7.74 7.64 6.94
N PRO A 355 8.93 7.08 6.60
CA PRO A 355 10.17 7.86 6.49
C PRO A 355 10.10 9.01 5.48
N VAL A 356 9.28 8.85 4.43
CA VAL A 356 9.03 9.86 3.39
C VAL A 356 7.64 10.45 3.59
N PRO A 357 7.47 11.79 3.61
CA PRO A 357 6.16 12.40 3.77
C PRO A 357 5.13 11.87 2.75
N PRO A 358 3.90 11.55 3.19
CA PRO A 358 2.83 11.07 2.30
C PRO A 358 2.53 12.01 1.11
N ASP A 359 2.70 13.32 1.29
CA ASP A 359 2.57 14.32 0.22
C ASP A 359 3.56 14.08 -0.93
N VAL A 360 4.81 13.74 -0.61
CA VAL A 360 5.88 13.47 -1.60
C VAL A 360 5.63 12.14 -2.30
N LEU A 361 5.16 11.13 -1.57
CA LEU A 361 4.74 9.84 -2.15
C LEU A 361 3.62 10.07 -3.17
N MET A 362 2.56 10.80 -2.81
CA MET A 362 1.47 11.07 -3.75
C MET A 362 1.85 11.96 -4.91
N ALA A 363 2.70 12.96 -4.71
CA ALA A 363 3.20 13.77 -5.82
C ALA A 363 3.97 12.91 -6.83
N THR A 364 4.76 11.95 -6.34
CA THR A 364 5.50 11.00 -7.18
C THR A 364 4.54 10.09 -7.94
N VAL A 365 3.56 9.48 -7.26
CA VAL A 365 2.54 8.63 -7.88
C VAL A 365 1.76 9.39 -8.96
N VAL A 366 1.24 10.58 -8.63
CA VAL A 366 0.47 11.41 -9.58
C VAL A 366 1.33 11.82 -10.77
N ALA A 367 2.56 12.27 -10.54
CA ALA A 367 3.47 12.63 -11.61
C ALA A 367 3.74 11.42 -12.51
N SER A 368 4.11 10.26 -11.95
CA SER A 368 4.34 9.04 -12.74
C SER A 368 3.13 8.63 -13.57
N LEU A 369 1.92 8.62 -12.99
CA LEU A 369 0.68 8.26 -13.68
C LEU A 369 0.36 9.24 -14.81
N VAL A 370 0.41 10.54 -14.55
CA VAL A 370 0.06 11.58 -15.53
C VAL A 370 1.10 11.66 -16.64
N LEU A 371 2.38 11.61 -16.30
CA LEU A 371 3.48 11.64 -17.26
C LEU A 371 3.46 10.40 -18.16
N ALA A 372 3.13 9.22 -17.61
CA ALA A 372 2.89 8.00 -18.38
C ALA A 372 1.67 8.15 -19.30
N ALA A 373 0.52 8.57 -18.77
CA ALA A 373 -0.72 8.71 -19.54
C ALA A 373 -0.64 9.79 -20.65
N CYS A 374 0.16 10.84 -20.45
CA CYS A 374 0.34 11.94 -21.40
C CYS A 374 1.58 11.78 -22.30
N SER A 375 2.38 10.73 -22.08
CA SER A 375 3.65 10.51 -22.77
C SER A 375 3.52 10.43 -24.30
N TRP A 376 2.37 9.96 -24.81
CA TRP A 376 2.07 9.88 -26.25
C TRP A 376 1.93 11.26 -26.93
N ILE A 377 1.64 12.31 -26.17
CA ILE A 377 1.49 13.69 -26.68
C ILE A 377 2.85 14.35 -26.83
N LEU A 378 3.88 13.92 -26.09
CA LEU A 378 5.19 14.56 -26.07
C LEU A 378 5.84 14.75 -27.46
N PRO A 379 5.78 13.79 -28.40
CA PRO A 379 6.24 13.99 -29.78
C PRO A 379 5.52 15.13 -30.52
N LEU A 380 4.25 15.40 -30.19
CA LEU A 380 3.47 16.50 -30.75
C LEU A 380 3.83 17.84 -30.08
N VAL A 381 4.05 17.83 -28.76
CA VAL A 381 4.50 19.02 -28.00
C VAL A 381 5.84 19.53 -28.52
N ALA A 382 6.74 18.62 -28.89
CA ALA A 382 8.02 18.97 -29.51
C ALA A 382 7.85 19.86 -30.76
N ALA A 383 6.80 19.65 -31.56
CA ALA A 383 6.52 20.40 -32.77
C ALA A 383 5.55 21.60 -32.58
N ALA A 384 4.94 21.73 -31.39
CA ALA A 384 3.91 22.72 -31.13
C ALA A 384 4.48 24.15 -30.94
N ARG A 385 3.67 25.15 -31.30
CA ARG A 385 3.95 26.57 -31.01
C ARG A 385 3.31 26.98 -29.69
N GLY A 386 3.95 27.89 -28.95
CA GLY A 386 3.37 28.45 -27.72
C GLY A 386 3.49 27.57 -26.47
N VAL A 387 4.25 26.47 -26.51
CA VAL A 387 4.46 25.57 -25.35
C VAL A 387 4.93 26.33 -24.11
N LYS A 388 5.81 27.32 -24.26
CA LYS A 388 6.27 28.17 -23.15
C LYS A 388 5.12 28.89 -22.45
N LYS A 389 4.14 29.44 -23.20
CA LYS A 389 2.99 30.15 -22.62
C LYS A 389 2.08 29.19 -21.85
N VAL A 390 1.84 28.00 -22.40
CA VAL A 390 1.04 26.96 -21.74
C VAL A 390 1.71 26.50 -20.45
N ALA A 391 3.01 26.21 -20.50
CA ALA A 391 3.78 25.80 -19.33
C ALA A 391 3.79 26.89 -18.24
N ILE A 392 3.98 28.17 -18.60
CA ILE A 392 3.87 29.28 -17.65
C ILE A 392 2.46 29.32 -17.03
N GLY A 393 1.40 29.13 -17.82
CA GLY A 393 0.03 29.03 -17.31
C GLY A 393 -0.13 27.91 -16.28
N MET A 394 0.39 26.71 -16.56
CA MET A 394 0.39 25.57 -15.62
C MET A 394 1.11 25.90 -14.31
N TRP A 395 2.27 26.57 -14.39
CA TRP A 395 3.03 27.01 -13.22
C TRP A 395 2.32 28.08 -12.40
N VAL A 396 1.67 29.06 -13.07
CA VAL A 396 0.86 30.08 -12.41
C VAL A 396 -0.30 29.43 -11.66
N VAL A 397 -1.01 28.50 -12.30
CA VAL A 397 -2.09 27.73 -11.64
C VAL A 397 -1.55 26.98 -10.43
N CYS A 398 -0.45 26.25 -10.57
CA CYS A 398 0.20 25.55 -9.45
C CYS A 398 0.55 26.50 -8.31
N GLY A 399 1.19 27.64 -8.60
CA GLY A 399 1.55 28.65 -7.60
C GLY A 399 0.35 29.24 -6.87
N VAL A 400 -0.72 29.57 -7.59
CA VAL A 400 -1.99 30.03 -6.99
C VAL A 400 -2.55 28.98 -6.05
N PHE A 401 -2.64 27.71 -6.48
CA PHE A 401 -3.17 26.64 -5.63
C PHE A 401 -2.26 26.30 -4.45
N CYS A 402 -0.94 26.48 -4.57
CA CYS A 402 -0.02 26.35 -3.44
C CYS A 402 -0.32 27.41 -2.36
N VAL A 403 -0.49 28.67 -2.76
CA VAL A 403 -0.85 29.77 -1.84
C VAL A 403 -2.22 29.52 -1.23
N LEU A 404 -3.22 29.13 -2.03
CA LEU A 404 -4.55 28.82 -1.52
C LEU A 404 -4.53 27.64 -0.55
N ALA A 405 -3.78 26.58 -0.84
CA ALA A 405 -3.63 25.44 0.07
C ALA A 405 -2.92 25.84 1.37
N ALA A 406 -1.89 26.68 1.31
CA ALA A 406 -1.14 27.09 2.50
C ALA A 406 -1.89 28.09 3.39
N CYS A 407 -2.69 28.98 2.81
CA CYS A 407 -3.24 30.13 3.52
C CYS A 407 -4.75 30.09 3.74
N THR A 408 -5.46 29.10 3.21
CA THR A 408 -6.94 29.04 3.29
C THR A 408 -7.46 27.67 3.69
N TRP A 409 -8.76 27.58 3.97
CA TRP A 409 -9.47 26.32 4.24
C TRP A 409 -9.35 25.30 3.10
N LEU A 410 -8.95 25.73 1.89
CA LEU A 410 -8.76 24.84 0.75
C LEU A 410 -7.70 23.77 1.03
N GLY A 411 -6.67 24.09 1.82
CA GLY A 411 -5.64 23.12 2.21
C GLY A 411 -5.94 22.36 3.49
N ALA A 412 -7.12 22.54 4.11
CA ALA A 412 -7.50 21.76 5.28
C ALA A 412 -7.59 20.27 4.88
N PRO A 413 -6.77 19.38 5.46
CA PRO A 413 -6.67 18.00 5.00
C PRO A 413 -7.95 17.21 5.24
N TYR A 414 -8.60 17.41 6.39
CA TYR A 414 -9.73 16.60 6.86
C TYR A 414 -11.07 17.35 6.78
N SER A 415 -12.16 16.59 6.76
CA SER A 415 -13.54 17.10 6.77
C SER A 415 -14.45 16.15 7.56
N GLY A 416 -15.69 16.55 7.88
CA GLY A 416 -16.65 15.67 8.56
C GLY A 416 -16.90 14.34 7.86
N GLU A 417 -16.83 14.32 6.52
CA GLU A 417 -17.01 13.12 5.70
C GLU A 417 -15.72 12.33 5.47
N ARG A 418 -14.57 12.94 5.79
CA ARG A 418 -13.23 12.38 5.57
C ARG A 418 -12.35 12.73 6.77
N PRO A 419 -12.67 12.16 7.95
CA PRO A 419 -12.03 12.56 9.19
C PRO A 419 -10.65 11.92 9.33
N GLN A 420 -9.81 12.53 10.17
CA GLN A 420 -8.61 11.86 10.69
C GLN A 420 -9.00 10.87 11.79
N ARG A 421 -8.37 9.70 11.83
CA ARG A 421 -8.57 8.73 12.90
C ARG A 421 -7.74 9.12 14.12
N PHE A 422 -8.35 8.99 15.29
CA PHE A 422 -7.65 9.08 16.56
C PHE A 422 -8.01 7.86 17.39
N MET A 423 -7.01 7.23 17.98
CA MET A 423 -7.21 6.13 18.93
C MET A 423 -6.62 6.57 20.25
N LEU A 424 -7.44 6.62 21.30
CA LEU A 424 -7.08 7.08 22.63
C LEU A 424 -7.36 5.95 23.62
N PHE A 425 -6.32 5.28 24.08
CA PHE A 425 -6.50 4.24 25.10
C PHE A 425 -6.43 4.85 26.49
N HIS A 426 -7.43 4.60 27.33
CA HIS A 426 -7.38 5.00 28.74
C HIS A 426 -6.66 3.93 29.53
N VAL A 427 -5.36 4.14 29.74
CA VAL A 427 -4.44 3.12 30.27
C VAL A 427 -4.33 3.25 31.80
N ARG A 428 -4.55 2.13 32.48
CA ARG A 428 -4.02 1.86 33.82
C ARG A 428 -2.78 1.00 33.65
N ARG A 429 -1.60 1.55 33.91
CA ARG A 429 -0.33 0.84 33.77
C ARG A 429 0.21 0.45 35.13
N THR A 430 0.51 -0.84 35.31
CA THR A 430 1.11 -1.40 36.51
C THR A 430 2.51 -1.90 36.18
N LEU A 431 3.53 -1.28 36.78
CA LEU A 431 4.93 -1.68 36.66
C LEU A 431 5.27 -2.63 37.81
N HIS A 432 5.74 -3.83 37.50
CA HIS A 432 6.16 -4.83 38.48
C HIS A 432 7.68 -4.82 38.56
N GLU A 433 8.23 -4.27 39.66
CA GLU A 433 9.67 -4.13 39.86
C GLU A 433 10.07 -4.73 41.22
N GLY A 434 10.86 -5.80 41.20
CA GLY A 434 11.21 -6.55 42.41
C GLY A 434 9.96 -7.11 43.10
N THR A 435 9.80 -6.84 44.40
CA THR A 435 8.63 -7.26 45.19
C THR A 435 7.49 -6.23 45.19
N GLY A 436 7.69 -5.07 44.57
CA GLY A 436 6.73 -3.96 44.57
C GLY A 436 6.02 -3.79 43.22
N SER A 437 4.88 -3.10 43.25
CA SER A 437 4.25 -2.61 42.03
C SER A 437 3.89 -1.14 42.15
N THR A 438 4.03 -0.40 41.06
CA THR A 438 3.60 1.00 40.96
C THR A 438 2.55 1.13 39.86
N THR A 439 1.53 1.96 40.08
CA THR A 439 0.44 2.15 39.12
C THR A 439 0.34 3.61 38.70
N ASP A 440 0.28 3.84 37.40
CA ASP A 440 0.04 5.15 36.79
C ASP A 440 -1.15 5.11 35.81
N TYR A 441 -1.70 6.30 35.53
CA TYR A 441 -2.83 6.47 34.63
C TYR A 441 -2.51 7.51 33.56
N HIS A 442 -2.70 7.13 32.31
CA HIS A 442 -2.49 8.03 31.18
C HIS A 442 -3.37 7.62 30.00
N TYR A 443 -3.57 8.53 29.07
CA TYR A 443 -4.04 8.19 27.73
C TYR A 443 -2.85 7.89 26.84
N TRP A 444 -2.88 6.75 26.15
CA TRP A 444 -1.91 6.44 25.10
C TRP A 444 -2.54 6.64 23.72
N ILE A 445 -1.85 7.37 22.86
CA ILE A 445 -2.32 7.81 21.55
C ILE A 445 -1.30 7.37 20.48
N PRO A 446 -1.50 6.21 19.82
CA PRO A 446 -0.64 5.80 18.72
C PRO A 446 -0.72 6.77 17.53
N GLU A 447 0.41 7.02 16.85
CA GLU A 447 0.47 7.82 15.62
C GLU A 447 -0.07 7.04 14.40
N LEU A 448 -1.36 6.71 14.41
CA LEU A 448 -2.02 5.96 13.33
C LEU A 448 -2.07 6.71 12.01
N ASP A 449 -2.20 8.03 12.08
CA ASP A 449 -2.36 8.92 10.93
C ASP A 449 -1.27 10.02 10.95
N PRO A 450 -0.79 10.51 9.78
CA PRO A 450 0.40 11.37 9.68
C PRO A 450 0.37 12.70 10.44
N ASN A 451 -0.82 13.23 10.75
CA ASN A 451 -0.98 14.52 11.43
C ASN A 451 -1.35 14.36 12.93
N THR A 452 -1.24 13.15 13.47
CA THR A 452 -1.48 12.89 14.91
C THR A 452 -0.30 13.43 15.74
N PRO A 453 -0.52 14.01 16.93
CA PRO A 453 -1.80 14.43 17.52
C PRO A 453 -2.20 15.87 17.14
N HIS A 454 -1.29 16.64 16.56
CA HIS A 454 -1.37 18.10 16.51
C HIS A 454 -2.43 18.69 15.58
N ALA A 455 -3.03 17.88 14.69
CA ALA A 455 -4.12 18.33 13.83
C ALA A 455 -5.33 18.92 14.60
N VAL A 456 -5.49 18.56 15.87
CA VAL A 456 -6.61 18.99 16.72
C VAL A 456 -6.23 19.98 17.82
N ASP A 457 -4.99 20.50 17.84
CA ASP A 457 -4.49 21.38 18.93
C ASP A 457 -5.31 22.66 19.11
N ASN A 458 -5.97 23.14 18.06
CA ASN A 458 -6.84 24.33 18.13
C ASN A 458 -8.25 24.03 18.66
N TYR A 459 -8.65 22.76 18.70
CA TYR A 459 -9.98 22.31 19.09
C TYR A 459 -10.00 21.57 20.44
N VAL A 460 -8.93 20.81 20.71
CA VAL A 460 -8.78 19.99 21.92
C VAL A 460 -7.55 20.49 22.68
N PRO A 461 -7.67 21.48 23.58
CA PRO A 461 -6.53 22.06 24.29
C PRO A 461 -5.69 21.03 25.06
N ALA A 462 -6.31 19.95 25.54
CA ALA A 462 -5.61 18.85 26.20
C ALA A 462 -4.52 18.21 25.31
N MET A 463 -4.71 18.16 23.99
CA MET A 463 -3.74 17.56 23.07
C MET A 463 -2.41 18.33 23.00
N ARG A 464 -2.40 19.63 23.34
CA ARG A 464 -1.17 20.42 23.45
C ARG A 464 -0.25 19.94 24.58
N ALA A 465 -0.81 19.23 25.56
CA ALA A 465 -0.06 18.64 26.67
C ALA A 465 0.40 17.20 26.38
N ALA A 466 0.03 16.64 25.23
CA ALA A 466 0.46 15.30 24.82
C ALA A 466 1.98 15.29 24.60
N ARG A 467 2.66 14.31 25.19
CA ARG A 467 4.12 14.16 25.10
C ARG A 467 4.45 12.94 24.27
N PRO A 468 5.45 12.99 23.38
CA PRO A 468 5.86 11.81 22.64
C PRO A 468 6.41 10.75 23.60
N THR A 469 6.28 9.48 23.24
CA THR A 469 6.92 8.37 23.96
C THR A 469 8.42 8.60 24.10
N GLU A 470 8.95 8.47 25.33
CA GLU A 470 10.35 8.76 25.60
C GLU A 470 11.27 7.63 25.12
N PRO A 471 12.45 7.94 24.54
CA PRO A 471 13.42 6.91 24.16
C PRO A 471 13.88 6.03 25.34
N ALA A 472 13.88 6.58 26.56
CA ALA A 472 14.21 5.84 27.77
C ALA A 472 13.19 4.73 28.07
N ASP A 473 11.89 5.00 27.88
CA ASP A 473 10.85 3.98 28.02
C ASP A 473 11.00 2.88 26.97
N CYS A 474 11.33 3.26 25.73
CA CYS A 474 11.64 2.30 24.66
C CYS A 474 12.89 1.48 24.94
N ALA A 475 13.88 2.00 25.66
CA ALA A 475 15.06 1.24 26.07
C ALA A 475 14.81 0.34 27.28
N ARG A 476 13.86 0.72 28.15
CA ARG A 476 13.54 0.00 29.39
C ARG A 476 12.49 -1.10 29.19
N TRP A 477 11.48 -0.85 28.37
CA TRP A 477 10.31 -1.71 28.22
C TRP A 477 10.10 -2.13 26.75
N VAL A 478 9.80 -3.41 26.56
CA VAL A 478 9.35 -3.98 25.29
C VAL A 478 8.15 -3.17 24.77
N TYR A 479 8.18 -2.80 23.48
CA TYR A 479 7.19 -1.93 22.85
C TYR A 479 7.01 -0.57 23.58
N CYS A 480 8.09 -0.07 24.17
CA CYS A 480 8.12 1.20 24.92
C CYS A 480 7.13 1.27 26.09
N GLY A 481 6.70 0.13 26.62
CA GLY A 481 5.72 0.09 27.70
C GLY A 481 4.36 0.67 27.32
N ALA A 482 4.00 0.57 26.04
CA ALA A 482 2.76 1.07 25.47
C ALA A 482 1.72 -0.04 25.24
N ALA A 483 0.46 0.36 25.23
CA ALA A 483 -0.71 -0.52 25.12
C ALA A 483 -1.04 -0.89 23.66
N TYR A 484 -0.09 -1.51 22.94
CA TYR A 484 -0.32 -1.95 21.57
C TYR A 484 -1.37 -3.07 21.49
N TYR A 485 -2.36 -2.89 20.61
CA TYR A 485 -3.39 -3.89 20.33
C TYR A 485 -3.04 -4.85 19.18
N LEU A 486 -2.24 -4.39 18.22
CA LEU A 486 -1.82 -5.15 17.03
C LEU A 486 -0.29 -5.18 16.90
N PRO A 487 0.30 -6.19 16.23
CA PRO A 487 1.75 -6.31 16.02
C PRO A 487 2.28 -5.33 14.95
N VAL A 488 1.98 -4.04 15.11
CA VAL A 488 2.21 -3.00 14.09
C VAL A 488 3.37 -2.07 14.42
N LEU A 489 4.30 -2.49 15.28
CA LEU A 489 5.43 -1.65 15.71
C LEU A 489 6.25 -1.12 14.52
N GLY A 490 6.38 -1.90 13.44
CA GLY A 490 7.05 -1.45 12.21
C GLY A 490 6.33 -0.33 11.44
N PHE A 491 5.00 -0.23 11.59
CA PHE A 491 4.16 0.77 10.91
C PHE A 491 3.81 1.96 11.79
N VAL A 492 3.64 1.73 13.09
CA VAL A 492 3.27 2.71 14.10
C VAL A 492 4.30 2.63 15.23
N PRO A 493 5.56 3.06 15.00
CA PRO A 493 6.63 2.93 16.00
C PRO A 493 6.52 3.96 17.13
N ARG A 494 5.63 4.96 16.99
CA ARG A 494 5.53 6.13 17.84
C ARG A 494 4.12 6.31 18.39
N GLY A 495 4.05 6.95 19.54
CA GLY A 495 2.81 7.39 20.14
C GLY A 495 3.04 8.56 21.09
N HIS A 496 1.95 9.07 21.63
CA HIS A 496 1.95 10.14 22.61
C HIS A 496 1.24 9.70 23.89
N SER A 497 1.67 10.23 25.03
CA SER A 497 1.02 10.09 26.32
C SER A 497 0.39 11.41 26.75
N LEU A 498 -0.79 11.34 27.35
CA LEU A 498 -1.48 12.47 27.95
C LEU A 498 -1.88 12.07 29.38
N PRO A 499 -1.65 12.90 30.42
CA PRO A 499 -2.04 12.55 31.78
C PRO A 499 -3.55 12.27 31.90
N ALA A 500 -3.91 11.20 32.62
CA ALA A 500 -5.30 10.89 32.94
C ALA A 500 -5.53 11.16 34.44
N PRO A 501 -6.55 11.93 34.84
CA PRO A 501 -6.74 12.32 36.24
C PRO A 501 -7.31 11.19 37.12
N ALA A 502 -7.99 10.21 36.52
CA ALA A 502 -8.48 9.02 37.18
C ALA A 502 -8.22 7.76 36.34
N GLY A 503 -8.28 6.59 36.99
CA GLY A 503 -8.21 5.30 36.30
C GLY A 503 -9.44 5.00 35.43
N PRO A 504 -9.32 4.07 34.49
CA PRO A 504 -10.42 3.70 33.60
C PRO A 504 -11.54 2.95 34.32
N ALA A 505 -12.77 3.13 33.83
CA ALA A 505 -13.94 2.38 34.30
C ALA A 505 -14.05 1.03 33.56
N ALA A 506 -13.07 0.14 33.69
CA ALA A 506 -13.11 -1.17 33.04
C ALA A 506 -14.16 -2.10 33.65
N HIS A 507 -14.87 -2.87 32.83
CA HIS A 507 -15.83 -3.91 33.23
C HIS A 507 -15.12 -5.14 33.80
N ALA A 508 -13.99 -5.51 33.22
CA ALA A 508 -13.16 -6.63 33.65
C ALA A 508 -11.71 -6.17 33.80
N GLY A 509 -11.16 -6.29 35.02
CA GLY A 509 -9.76 -6.03 35.27
C GLY A 509 -8.89 -7.13 34.65
N THR A 510 -7.74 -6.75 34.10
CA THR A 510 -6.68 -7.70 33.78
C THR A 510 -5.83 -7.95 35.01
N ASP A 511 -5.66 -9.21 35.37
CA ASP A 511 -4.71 -9.65 36.39
C ASP A 511 -3.81 -10.73 35.80
N VAL A 512 -2.54 -10.66 36.16
CA VAL A 512 -1.50 -11.54 35.63
C VAL A 512 -0.71 -12.10 36.80
N SER A 513 -0.63 -13.42 36.88
CA SER A 513 0.30 -14.12 37.76
C SER A 513 1.30 -14.90 36.92
N VAL A 514 2.57 -14.83 37.31
CA VAL A 514 3.67 -15.47 36.60
C VAL A 514 4.40 -16.42 37.55
N ALA A 515 4.70 -17.63 37.08
CA ALA A 515 5.57 -18.58 37.76
C ALA A 515 6.70 -19.01 36.83
N ARG A 516 7.94 -18.99 37.33
CA ARG A 516 9.14 -19.46 36.63
C ARG A 516 9.55 -20.82 37.19
N ARG A 517 9.82 -21.78 36.30
CA ARG A 517 10.34 -23.11 36.64
C ARG A 517 11.54 -23.43 35.75
N ARG A 518 12.67 -23.80 36.34
CA ARG A 518 13.84 -24.28 35.60
C ARG A 518 13.61 -25.73 35.14
N LEU A 519 13.74 -25.98 33.84
CA LEU A 519 13.58 -27.32 33.23
C LEU A 519 14.93 -27.96 32.85
N GLY A 520 15.96 -27.14 32.64
CA GLY A 520 17.34 -27.56 32.38
C GLY A 520 18.31 -26.41 32.66
N ASP A 521 19.56 -26.52 32.21
CA ASP A 521 20.55 -25.45 32.45
C ASP A 521 20.24 -24.16 31.73
N THR A 522 19.77 -24.28 30.49
CA THR A 522 19.45 -23.15 29.62
C THR A 522 17.96 -23.06 29.30
N LEU A 523 17.15 -24.04 29.72
CA LEU A 523 15.72 -24.11 29.42
C LEU A 523 14.86 -23.79 30.64
N HIS A 524 13.98 -22.81 30.49
CA HIS A 524 13.07 -22.35 31.53
C HIS A 524 11.62 -22.37 31.03
N GLU A 525 10.70 -22.76 31.91
CA GLU A 525 9.26 -22.66 31.70
C GLU A 525 8.71 -21.45 32.45
N ILE A 526 7.99 -20.60 31.72
CA ILE A 526 7.26 -19.47 32.27
C ILE A 526 5.77 -19.77 32.12
N GLN A 527 5.11 -19.99 33.25
CA GLN A 527 3.67 -20.19 33.32
C GLN A 527 2.98 -18.85 33.59
N LEU A 528 2.14 -18.43 32.65
CA LEU A 528 1.33 -17.22 32.73
C LEU A 528 -0.12 -17.61 32.99
N ASN A 529 -0.69 -17.18 34.11
CA ASN A 529 -2.14 -17.19 34.29
C ASN A 529 -2.65 -15.76 34.17
N ILE A 530 -3.49 -15.53 33.17
CA ILE A 530 -4.01 -14.22 32.84
C ILE A 530 -5.52 -14.27 32.94
N THR A 531 -6.09 -13.39 33.74
CA THR A 531 -7.52 -13.11 33.73
C THR A 531 -7.74 -11.73 33.14
N GLY A 532 -8.80 -11.53 32.37
CA GLY A 532 -9.01 -10.26 31.69
C GLY A 532 -10.17 -10.28 30.71
N PRO A 533 -10.33 -9.18 29.95
CA PRO A 533 -11.41 -9.01 28.99
C PRO A 533 -11.28 -9.97 27.80
N SER A 534 -12.22 -9.87 26.86
CA SER A 534 -12.27 -10.66 25.63
C SER A 534 -11.03 -10.53 24.74
N HIS A 535 -10.22 -9.48 24.91
CA HIS A 535 -9.03 -9.21 24.13
C HIS A 535 -7.84 -8.97 25.06
N VAL A 536 -6.88 -9.89 25.06
CA VAL A 536 -5.63 -9.76 25.81
C VAL A 536 -4.47 -9.91 24.83
N VAL A 537 -3.51 -8.99 24.91
CA VAL A 537 -2.27 -9.03 24.15
C VAL A 537 -1.13 -9.34 25.11
N VAL A 538 -0.30 -10.33 24.76
CA VAL A 538 0.94 -10.67 25.47
C VAL A 538 2.10 -10.44 24.52
N ILE A 539 3.01 -9.55 24.91
CA ILE A 539 4.26 -9.29 24.22
C ILE A 539 5.38 -9.81 25.10
N ALA A 540 6.16 -10.75 24.56
CA ALA A 540 7.23 -11.40 25.28
C ALA A 540 8.57 -11.15 24.57
N SER A 541 9.60 -10.80 25.33
CA SER A 541 10.95 -10.64 24.81
C SER A 541 11.96 -11.30 25.74
N PRO A 542 12.56 -12.43 25.34
CA PRO A 542 13.68 -13.04 26.08
C PRO A 542 14.89 -12.10 26.14
N VAL A 543 15.83 -12.36 27.04
CA VAL A 543 17.16 -11.71 27.05
C VAL A 543 17.88 -11.86 25.70
N ALA A 544 18.91 -11.05 25.47
CA ALA A 544 19.65 -11.05 24.20
C ALA A 544 20.21 -12.44 23.90
N GLY A 545 20.04 -12.93 22.67
CA GLY A 545 20.42 -14.29 22.27
C GLY A 545 19.45 -15.40 22.72
N GLY A 546 18.55 -15.14 23.65
CA GLY A 546 17.49 -16.08 24.05
C GLY A 546 16.33 -16.17 23.03
N LYS A 547 15.59 -17.27 23.06
CA LYS A 547 14.42 -17.50 22.19
C LYS A 547 13.30 -18.27 22.90
N ILE A 548 12.05 -18.08 22.45
CA ILE A 548 10.93 -18.92 22.87
C ILE A 548 10.86 -20.10 21.89
N VAL A 549 11.09 -21.31 22.39
CA VAL A 549 11.16 -22.53 21.54
C VAL A 549 9.83 -23.26 21.43
N TRP A 550 8.93 -23.05 22.40
CA TRP A 550 7.67 -23.75 22.43
C TRP A 550 6.62 -22.99 23.26
N SER A 551 5.36 -23.22 22.91
CA SER A 551 4.22 -22.87 23.74
C SER A 551 3.09 -23.90 23.57
N ASP A 552 2.26 -24.08 24.60
CA ASP A 552 1.15 -25.06 24.64
C ASP A 552 0.23 -25.04 23.39
N PHE A 553 0.16 -23.91 22.70
CA PHE A 553 -0.75 -23.66 21.58
C PHE A 553 -0.05 -23.42 20.24
N LEU A 554 1.29 -23.31 20.21
CA LEU A 554 2.08 -23.06 18.99
C LEU A 554 3.31 -23.96 18.94
N SER A 555 3.42 -24.76 17.88
CA SER A 555 4.59 -25.61 17.63
C SER A 555 5.84 -24.81 17.27
N GLU A 556 5.68 -23.67 16.59
CA GLU A 556 6.77 -22.74 16.23
C GLU A 556 6.28 -21.29 16.38
N PRO A 557 6.76 -20.54 17.40
CA PRO A 557 6.41 -19.14 17.58
C PRO A 557 6.99 -18.26 16.46
N LEU A 558 6.18 -17.37 15.90
CA LEU A 558 6.64 -16.37 14.93
C LEU A 558 7.24 -15.16 15.66
N GLU A 559 8.41 -14.73 15.20
CA GLU A 559 9.08 -13.53 15.71
C GLU A 559 8.41 -12.26 15.17
N ALA A 560 8.22 -11.28 16.04
CA ALA A 560 7.76 -9.94 15.69
C ALA A 560 8.96 -8.98 15.56
N ALA A 561 8.68 -7.68 15.38
CA ALA A 561 9.73 -6.65 15.24
C ALA A 561 10.71 -6.70 16.43
N PRO A 562 12.03 -6.80 16.19
CA PRO A 562 13.01 -6.98 17.25
C PRO A 562 13.10 -5.75 18.16
N TRP A 563 13.54 -5.97 19.39
CA TRP A 563 13.78 -4.93 20.37
C TRP A 563 15.27 -4.82 20.68
N GLY A 564 15.96 -3.94 19.97
CA GLY A 564 17.42 -3.90 19.98
C GLY A 564 17.98 -5.23 19.46
N ALA A 565 18.81 -5.90 20.26
CA ALA A 565 19.33 -7.24 19.96
C ALA A 565 18.41 -8.39 20.41
N ARG A 566 17.26 -8.08 21.04
CA ARG A 566 16.34 -9.07 21.61
C ARG A 566 15.23 -9.42 20.62
N ARG A 567 14.86 -10.70 20.59
CA ARG A 567 13.69 -11.18 19.84
C ARG A 567 12.41 -10.79 20.57
N THR A 568 11.33 -10.60 19.83
CA THR A 568 10.01 -10.34 20.42
C THR A 568 8.97 -11.29 19.83
N TYR A 569 7.95 -11.60 20.62
CA TYR A 569 6.84 -12.46 20.24
C TYR A 569 5.54 -11.74 20.62
N PHE A 570 4.58 -11.71 19.68
CA PHE A 570 3.29 -11.06 19.89
C PHE A 570 2.20 -12.13 19.88
N ILE A 571 1.50 -12.28 21.00
CA ILE A 571 0.47 -13.30 21.20
C ILE A 571 -0.85 -12.56 21.46
N ALA A 572 -1.83 -12.77 20.59
CA ALA A 572 -3.16 -12.21 20.72
C ALA A 572 -4.15 -13.28 21.20
N LEU A 573 -4.79 -13.05 22.34
CA LEU A 573 -5.75 -13.94 22.96
C LEU A 573 -7.15 -13.32 22.82
N HIS A 574 -8.03 -14.03 22.13
CA HIS A 574 -9.39 -13.55 21.81
C HIS A 574 -10.46 -14.54 22.27
N ALA A 575 -11.50 -14.05 22.94
CA ALA A 575 -12.66 -14.84 23.34
C ALA A 575 -13.96 -14.13 22.97
N ALA A 576 -14.93 -14.88 22.43
CA ALA A 576 -16.16 -14.30 21.87
C ALA A 576 -17.32 -14.14 22.87
N ARG A 577 -17.37 -14.90 23.97
CA ARG A 577 -18.63 -15.07 24.76
C ARG A 577 -18.54 -14.83 26.26
N GLU A 578 -17.35 -14.68 26.85
CA GLU A 578 -17.23 -14.52 28.30
C GLU A 578 -16.30 -13.34 28.65
N PRO A 579 -16.74 -12.40 29.51
CA PRO A 579 -15.98 -11.19 29.84
C PRO A 579 -14.76 -11.46 30.71
N THR A 580 -14.65 -12.66 31.29
CA THR A 580 -13.54 -13.06 32.17
C THR A 580 -13.20 -14.52 31.94
N ARG A 581 -12.15 -14.76 31.15
CA ARG A 581 -11.56 -16.10 30.96
C ARG A 581 -10.19 -16.14 31.61
N VAL A 582 -9.88 -17.26 32.25
CA VAL A 582 -8.51 -17.55 32.69
C VAL A 582 -7.78 -18.18 31.50
N TRP A 583 -6.74 -17.51 31.04
CA TRP A 583 -5.80 -18.02 30.05
C TRP A 583 -4.58 -18.54 30.79
N THR A 584 -4.27 -19.81 30.60
CA THR A 584 -3.03 -20.40 31.09
C THR A 584 -2.13 -20.66 29.88
N LEU A 585 -0.93 -20.08 29.90
CA LEU A 585 0.06 -20.21 28.84
C LEU A 585 1.37 -20.69 29.46
N ALA A 586 1.92 -21.80 28.98
CA ALA A 586 3.32 -22.14 29.20
C ALA A 586 4.17 -21.65 28.03
N LEU A 587 5.23 -20.90 28.34
CA LEU A 587 6.25 -20.45 27.40
C LEU A 587 7.57 -21.09 27.78
N HIS A 588 8.21 -21.80 26.84
CA HIS A 588 9.54 -22.36 27.06
C HIS A 588 10.60 -21.44 26.49
N VAL A 589 11.38 -20.83 27.38
CA VAL A 589 12.43 -19.87 27.08
C VAL A 589 13.79 -20.57 27.12
N GLN A 590 14.46 -20.57 25.98
CA GLN A 590 15.80 -21.10 25.79
C GLN A 590 16.81 -19.95 25.86
N LEU A 591 17.73 -20.03 26.82
CA LEU A 591 18.85 -19.11 27.01
C LEU A 591 20.05 -19.48 26.12
N PRO A 592 20.96 -18.52 25.83
CA PRO A 592 22.21 -18.82 25.15
C PRO A 592 23.11 -19.74 25.99
N GLU A 593 23.90 -20.60 25.33
CA GLU A 593 24.74 -21.62 25.99
C GLU A 593 25.84 -21.06 26.91
N SER A 594 26.17 -19.77 26.79
CA SER A 594 27.24 -19.11 27.56
C SER A 594 26.79 -18.36 28.82
N GLU A 595 25.49 -18.36 29.15
CA GLU A 595 24.95 -17.61 30.29
C GLU A 595 24.29 -18.55 31.32
N GLU A 596 25.03 -18.91 32.37
CA GLU A 596 24.40 -19.39 33.62
C GLU A 596 23.76 -18.18 34.32
N VAL A 597 22.46 -18.00 34.12
CA VAL A 597 21.71 -16.90 34.73
C VAL A 597 21.24 -17.32 36.13
N SER A 598 21.54 -16.51 37.14
CA SER A 598 21.03 -16.70 38.51
C SER A 598 19.50 -16.72 38.52
N ASP A 599 18.86 -17.47 39.43
CA ASP A 599 17.40 -17.48 39.61
C ASP A 599 16.82 -16.08 39.92
N SER A 600 17.67 -15.14 40.37
CA SER A 600 17.31 -13.76 40.69
C SER A 600 17.33 -12.79 39.50
N GLU A 601 17.92 -13.17 38.37
CA GLU A 601 18.04 -12.29 37.21
C GLU A 601 16.87 -12.48 36.23
N PRO A 602 16.33 -11.38 35.66
CA PRO A 602 15.21 -11.46 34.74
C PRO A 602 15.65 -12.03 33.39
N ILE A 603 15.03 -13.14 33.00
CA ILE A 603 15.27 -13.85 31.73
C ILE A 603 14.26 -13.47 30.65
N LEU A 604 13.14 -12.87 31.05
CA LEU A 604 12.05 -12.53 30.15
C LEU A 604 11.45 -11.17 30.53
N GLN A 605 11.18 -10.33 29.53
CA GLN A 605 10.33 -9.17 29.72
C GLN A 605 8.96 -9.42 29.10
N LEU A 606 7.93 -9.05 29.85
CA LEU A 606 6.54 -9.21 29.47
C LEU A 606 5.79 -7.88 29.49
N SER A 607 4.98 -7.67 28.46
CA SER A 607 3.92 -6.66 28.44
C SER A 607 2.60 -7.38 28.22
N VAL A 608 1.68 -7.27 29.18
CA VAL A 608 0.36 -7.90 29.11
C VAL A 608 -0.70 -6.82 29.17
N ALA A 609 -1.44 -6.64 28.08
CA ALA A 609 -2.45 -5.61 27.94
C ALA A 609 -3.83 -6.23 27.74
N GLY A 610 -4.76 -6.02 28.68
CA GLY A 610 -6.16 -6.35 28.46
C GLY A 610 -6.94 -5.14 27.94
N HIS A 611 -7.51 -5.31 26.75
CA HIS A 611 -8.25 -4.30 26.01
C HIS A 611 -9.75 -4.50 26.22
N ASP A 612 -10.36 -3.69 27.08
CA ASP A 612 -11.80 -3.78 27.36
C ASP A 612 -12.62 -2.93 26.38
N MET A 613 -12.78 -3.45 25.16
CA MET A 613 -13.42 -2.73 24.05
C MET A 613 -14.94 -2.55 24.22
N SER A 614 -15.58 -3.46 24.94
CA SER A 614 -17.04 -3.52 25.15
C SER A 614 -17.50 -2.94 26.48
N GLY A 615 -16.57 -2.69 27.41
CA GLY A 615 -16.87 -2.14 28.72
C GLY A 615 -17.30 -0.67 28.69
N PRO A 616 -17.88 -0.17 29.80
CA PRO A 616 -18.23 1.23 29.93
C PRO A 616 -16.96 2.09 29.88
N ARG A 617 -17.10 3.34 29.44
CA ARG A 617 -16.01 4.32 29.45
C ARG A 617 -16.14 5.21 30.67
N ALA A 618 -15.01 5.64 31.22
CA ALA A 618 -15.03 6.65 32.28
C ALA A 618 -15.66 7.96 31.76
N PRO A 619 -16.46 8.69 32.57
CA PRO A 619 -17.10 9.93 32.11
C PRO A 619 -16.12 10.98 31.56
N GLU A 620 -14.90 11.03 32.11
CA GLU A 620 -13.83 11.90 31.61
C GLU A 620 -13.32 11.49 30.23
N HIS A 621 -13.16 10.18 30.00
CA HIS A 621 -12.78 9.67 28.70
C HIS A 621 -13.87 9.96 27.66
N GLU A 622 -15.15 9.78 28.00
CA GLU A 622 -16.25 10.18 27.10
C GLU A 622 -16.25 11.68 26.79
N ARG A 623 -16.04 12.54 27.80
CA ARG A 623 -15.94 13.99 27.59
C ARG A 623 -14.77 14.34 26.68
N LEU A 624 -13.63 13.70 26.85
CA LEU A 624 -12.48 13.90 25.98
C LEU A 624 -12.79 13.49 24.53
N LEU A 625 -13.36 12.30 24.30
CA LEU A 625 -13.74 11.83 22.96
C LEU A 625 -14.76 12.79 22.29
N ARG A 626 -15.73 13.32 23.05
CA ARG A 626 -16.73 14.28 22.53
C ARG A 626 -16.16 15.68 22.26
N SER A 627 -14.97 16.01 22.78
CA SER A 627 -14.34 17.33 22.56
C SER A 627 -13.68 17.48 21.19
N PHE A 628 -13.44 16.36 20.49
CA PHE A 628 -12.85 16.38 19.16
C PHE A 628 -13.81 17.01 18.13
N PRO A 629 -13.28 17.73 17.13
CA PRO A 629 -14.09 18.29 16.05
C PRO A 629 -14.62 17.19 15.12
N ASP A 630 -15.63 17.49 14.31
CA ASP A 630 -16.18 16.54 13.32
C ASP A 630 -15.16 16.10 12.28
N THR A 631 -14.10 16.87 12.06
CA THR A 631 -12.97 16.50 11.19
C THR A 631 -12.09 15.38 11.74
N ALA A 632 -12.39 14.88 12.94
CA ALA A 632 -11.72 13.77 13.59
C ALA A 632 -12.72 12.68 13.98
N ALA A 633 -12.28 11.42 13.90
CA ALA A 633 -13.00 10.23 14.32
C ALA A 633 -12.26 9.59 15.50
N PRO A 634 -12.43 10.13 16.72
CA PRO A 634 -11.80 9.55 17.90
C PRO A 634 -12.50 8.25 18.30
N THR A 635 -11.69 7.26 18.63
CA THR A 635 -12.09 5.97 19.19
C THR A 635 -11.16 5.67 20.36
N GLY A 636 -11.56 4.77 21.24
CA GLY A 636 -10.81 4.53 22.47
C GLY A 636 -11.55 3.66 23.45
N TRP A 637 -10.80 2.99 24.31
CA TRP A 637 -11.35 2.14 25.35
C TRP A 637 -10.36 1.98 26.52
N PRO A 638 -10.84 1.52 27.69
CA PRO A 638 -10.01 1.12 28.82
C PRO A 638 -8.97 0.05 28.50
N VAL A 639 -7.76 0.23 29.01
CA VAL A 639 -6.70 -0.80 28.94
C VAL A 639 -6.03 -0.97 30.30
N HIS A 640 -5.89 -2.21 30.74
CA HIS A 640 -5.06 -2.57 31.89
C HIS A 640 -3.75 -3.17 31.38
N LEU A 641 -2.65 -2.47 31.60
CA LEU A 641 -1.32 -2.82 31.08
C LEU A 641 -0.41 -3.22 32.24
N HIS A 642 0.14 -4.43 32.19
CA HIS A 642 1.11 -4.95 33.15
C HIS A 642 2.47 -5.06 32.46
N LEU A 643 3.49 -4.41 33.02
CA LEU A 643 4.87 -4.54 32.57
C LEU A 643 5.67 -5.31 33.62
N LEU A 644 6.22 -6.46 33.24
CA LEU A 644 6.90 -7.37 34.17
C LEU A 644 8.30 -7.73 33.67
N GLN A 645 9.22 -7.90 34.61
CA GLN A 645 10.52 -8.54 34.42
C GLN A 645 10.51 -9.85 35.22
N VAL A 646 10.74 -10.97 34.54
CA VAL A 646 10.54 -12.34 35.04
C VAL A 646 11.83 -13.14 34.99
#